data_AF-A0A8S3ZC68-F1
#
_entry.id   AF-A0A8S3ZC68-F1
#
_cell.length_a   1.000
_cell.length_b   1.000
_cell.length_c   1.000
_cell.angle_alpha   90.00
_cell.angle_beta   90.00
_cell.angle_gamma   90.00
#
_symmetry.space_group_name_H-M   'P 1'
#
loop_
_entity.id
_entity.type
_entity.pdbx_description
1 polymer ?
#
loop_
_entity_poly.entity_id
_entity_poly.type
_entity_poly.pdbx_seq_one_letter_code
_entity_poly.pdbx_strand_id
1 'polypeptide(L)'
;MDKLQGDQAPQVLKQELGERVKEISQLRTELERVKKDKNIVSGLVTQMQRDMSNKDSTIDRLTREAEVLKKEIREKDVQLLSLKKPSEVAKAAEENIAREKELTSLRQKFKIAENKLQEQLDIISGLRGELDKSKSELLYERELQRKLISDLDSVKVQLQDVQRSERVVRVDLEQMQKRNERLRSRVIQLTFSSPAVKAPDKEISDDELIDSLKKLVDDRAKLLNRIEELESSVTAAKSGKEELLSDAKKLREALESSAKRLKANGRLSGLLKEEIILVRSLCADEDLTWIRELFSEVLAAELDWENLIEQSLEKCGVKVAISNDNPGQHIQMLFSKWELSLAEVERLQTQIKLLEKEHKAELELKLSALTTEMENRIQDAVEKTKLKGDQDLNAAIDEIRATEKAKRKSRIEAEKRKTAEAEALLEQMRKSLEEHQQETKAKVEEAAGAVQEMETMRIAENILKEQLSKLQQQLVNQTVEFTSTKEEMMNKFKTEQASYEEQIKQHSVTICTMEDKLSKLLKEKKSISDQLSKLKSKPAVPPKVVVQRPREEIIAFEHVLNALRQENAVLKKEIVDSQSIIMGYISGEMSENQKQEMERNRELLHHKEGELTELRQQMVKLSKIIDSQKEEIQKLEGELSKEKSLSTKYKCHLEGNSGHVEKLEKELHREKEEQKRQLELLETEGRITSELTSLGAQCRGERHEQVIARQRDALAELRARVKTLEQSRPPVYTEDQALQKIMLLQRELAELRSNQALTDNLHIQDSSALGKEIGRARGFFSSSNAEAEMERSAHRETMDALDCSEAAYLSLCRCLADTLNIENIEGISSMAHIPKDEREHLIEERLARKDALLEDYESQLAQLKATLVLEERRTQEVNRLKNSARSRMEESEYLRETLNRTRDRLNQEKRLNTLIKDRRIVVNENTRHVTTGHHHCKIEDPKDVVKNKQQSELLKRKNYEIKKLKKELSDTERELDETHRARQLGSDLLIHADRCGPSCSGCPACRSLEIATA
;
A
#
# COMPACT_ATOMS: atom_id res chain seq x y z
N MET A 1 101.06 -41.22 -65.91
CA MET A 1 101.61 -39.90 -66.29
C MET A 1 102.21 -39.26 -65.04
N ASP A 2 103.17 -39.87 -64.34
CA ASP A 2 104.43 -40.51 -64.76
C ASP A 2 105.51 -39.50 -65.21
N LYS A 3 106.52 -39.34 -64.34
CA LYS A 3 107.86 -38.75 -64.55
C LYS A 3 107.94 -37.26 -64.94
N LEU A 4 108.97 -36.48 -64.60
CA LEU A 4 110.06 -36.43 -63.60
C LEU A 4 111.08 -35.46 -64.22
N GLN A 5 111.79 -34.65 -63.42
CA GLN A 5 113.07 -33.97 -63.78
C GLN A 5 113.05 -32.98 -64.98
N GLY A 6 113.44 -31.71 -64.88
CA GLY A 6 113.81 -30.88 -63.73
C GLY A 6 115.22 -30.31 -63.84
N ASP A 7 115.36 -28.97 -63.90
CA ASP A 7 116.60 -28.28 -63.53
C ASP A 7 116.39 -26.77 -63.25
N GLN A 8 116.21 -26.40 -61.97
CA GLN A 8 116.38 -25.02 -61.44
C GLN A 8 116.31 -24.98 -59.90
N ALA A 9 117.00 -25.92 -59.24
CA ALA A 9 117.00 -26.11 -57.79
C ALA A 9 117.25 -24.84 -56.92
N PRO A 10 118.12 -23.87 -57.30
CA PRO A 10 118.36 -22.68 -56.48
C PRO A 10 117.15 -21.74 -56.33
N GLN A 11 116.20 -21.82 -57.26
CA GLN A 11 115.05 -20.92 -57.33
C GLN A 11 113.85 -21.48 -56.55
N VAL A 12 113.65 -22.80 -56.62
CA VAL A 12 112.70 -23.54 -55.77
C VAL A 12 113.05 -23.37 -54.30
N LEU A 13 114.32 -23.57 -53.91
CA LEU A 13 114.77 -23.40 -52.53
C LEU A 13 114.53 -21.98 -51.98
N LYS A 14 114.63 -20.94 -52.80
CA LYS A 14 114.28 -19.56 -52.39
C LYS A 14 112.77 -19.37 -52.21
N GLN A 15 111.95 -20.01 -53.05
CA GLN A 15 110.50 -19.97 -52.90
C GLN A 15 110.06 -20.75 -51.66
N GLU A 16 110.54 -21.97 -51.46
CA GLU A 16 110.30 -22.79 -50.27
C GLU A 16 110.72 -22.05 -48.99
N LEU A 17 111.91 -21.43 -48.97
CA LEU A 17 112.35 -20.64 -47.81
C LEU A 17 111.43 -19.42 -47.57
N GLY A 18 110.97 -18.76 -48.64
CA GLY A 18 110.01 -17.67 -48.55
C GLY A 18 108.62 -18.11 -48.05
N GLU A 19 108.18 -19.31 -48.43
CA GLU A 19 106.94 -19.93 -47.97
C GLU A 19 107.05 -20.39 -46.51
N ARG A 20 108.18 -20.99 -46.10
CA ARG A 20 108.48 -21.27 -44.69
C ARG A 20 108.59 -20.00 -43.83
N VAL A 21 109.10 -18.89 -44.37
CA VAL A 21 109.10 -17.60 -43.66
C VAL A 21 107.69 -17.02 -43.53
N LYS A 22 106.80 -17.21 -44.52
CA LYS A 22 105.37 -16.87 -44.41
C LYS A 22 104.65 -17.75 -43.39
N GLU A 23 104.89 -19.06 -43.41
CA GLU A 23 104.34 -20.03 -42.44
C GLU A 23 104.80 -19.68 -41.01
N ILE A 24 106.08 -19.38 -40.80
CA ILE A 24 106.62 -18.92 -39.52
C ILE A 24 106.01 -17.58 -39.10
N SER A 25 105.72 -16.66 -40.03
CA SER A 25 105.07 -15.38 -39.68
C SER A 25 103.59 -15.56 -39.32
N GLN A 26 102.87 -16.45 -40.01
CA GLN A 26 101.50 -16.85 -39.68
C GLN A 26 101.43 -17.57 -38.32
N LEU A 27 102.28 -18.57 -38.08
CA LEU A 27 102.36 -19.25 -36.78
C LEU A 27 102.72 -18.29 -35.64
N ARG A 28 103.52 -17.24 -35.90
CA ARG A 28 103.78 -16.17 -34.92
C ARG A 28 102.54 -15.30 -34.67
N THR A 29 101.78 -14.89 -35.70
CA THR A 29 100.55 -14.12 -35.48
C THR A 29 99.45 -14.94 -34.82
N GLU A 30 99.37 -16.24 -35.09
CA GLU A 30 98.49 -17.16 -34.38
C GLU A 30 98.92 -17.37 -32.93
N LEU A 31 100.22 -17.52 -32.65
CA LEU A 31 100.74 -17.59 -31.28
C LEU A 31 100.39 -16.32 -30.48
N GLU A 32 100.54 -15.13 -31.07
CA GLU A 32 100.14 -13.87 -30.43
C GLU A 32 98.62 -13.72 -30.29
N ARG A 33 97.82 -14.28 -31.21
CA ARG A 33 96.36 -14.39 -31.05
C ARG A 33 96.02 -15.28 -29.85
N VAL A 34 96.55 -16.50 -29.80
CA VAL A 34 96.32 -17.46 -28.70
C VAL A 34 96.83 -16.93 -27.35
N LYS A 35 97.91 -16.13 -27.32
CA LYS A 35 98.34 -15.41 -26.11
C LYS A 35 97.32 -14.36 -25.65
N LYS A 36 96.77 -13.56 -26.57
CA LYS A 36 95.69 -12.59 -26.26
C LYS A 36 94.44 -13.30 -25.76
N ASP A 37 94.01 -14.36 -26.46
CA ASP A 37 92.84 -15.15 -26.10
C ASP A 37 93.03 -15.81 -24.71
N LYS A 38 94.21 -16.38 -24.43
CA LYS A 38 94.57 -16.89 -23.10
C LYS A 38 94.49 -15.80 -22.02
N ASN A 39 94.99 -14.60 -22.30
CA ASN A 39 94.96 -13.50 -21.34
C ASN A 39 93.53 -13.01 -21.09
N ILE A 40 92.68 -12.97 -22.13
CA ILE A 40 91.25 -12.64 -22.01
C ILE A 40 90.52 -13.70 -21.17
N VAL A 41 90.73 -14.99 -21.45
CA VAL A 41 90.15 -16.09 -20.65
C VAL A 41 90.65 -16.05 -19.21
N SER A 42 91.93 -15.76 -18.96
CA SER A 42 92.48 -15.60 -17.61
C SER A 42 91.88 -14.39 -16.88
N GLY A 43 91.57 -13.30 -17.59
CA GLY A 43 90.84 -12.15 -17.06
C GLY A 43 89.39 -12.49 -16.71
N LEU A 44 88.71 -13.24 -17.57
CA LEU A 44 87.36 -13.76 -17.31
C LEU A 44 87.31 -14.71 -16.10
N VAL A 45 88.25 -15.65 -15.99
CA VAL A 45 88.34 -16.56 -14.82
C VAL A 45 88.57 -15.78 -13.52
N THR A 46 89.51 -14.83 -13.51
CA THR A 46 89.79 -14.01 -12.31
C THR A 46 88.72 -12.96 -12.01
N GLN A 47 87.86 -12.61 -12.98
CA GLN A 47 86.63 -11.86 -12.77
C GLN A 47 85.54 -12.75 -12.16
N MET A 48 85.27 -13.91 -12.75
CA MET A 48 84.30 -14.88 -12.24
C MET A 48 84.64 -15.37 -10.83
N GLN A 49 85.91 -15.55 -10.48
CA GLN A 49 86.35 -15.89 -9.12
C GLN A 49 86.00 -14.78 -8.10
N ARG A 50 86.18 -13.50 -8.46
CA ARG A 50 85.76 -12.37 -7.62
C ARG A 50 84.23 -12.28 -7.53
N ASP A 51 83.52 -12.47 -8.64
CA ASP A 51 82.06 -12.41 -8.67
C ASP A 51 81.40 -13.59 -7.95
N MET A 52 82.06 -14.75 -7.87
CA MET A 52 81.67 -15.85 -6.98
C MET A 52 81.87 -15.47 -5.52
N SER A 53 83.06 -15.03 -5.11
CA SER A 53 83.32 -14.62 -3.71
C SER A 53 82.38 -13.48 -3.23
N ASN A 54 82.00 -12.56 -4.12
CA ASN A 54 80.99 -11.53 -3.86
C ASN A 54 79.57 -12.11 -3.68
N LYS A 55 79.22 -13.19 -4.39
CA LYS A 55 77.96 -13.93 -4.20
C LYS A 55 77.97 -14.76 -2.93
N ASP A 56 79.06 -15.46 -2.64
CA ASP A 56 79.20 -16.31 -1.45
C ASP A 56 79.06 -15.46 -0.17
N SER A 57 79.76 -14.32 -0.09
CA SER A 57 79.60 -13.35 1.01
C SER A 57 78.19 -12.71 1.08
N THR A 58 77.45 -12.67 -0.03
CA THR A 58 76.03 -12.24 -0.05
C THR A 58 75.10 -13.34 0.46
N ILE A 59 75.35 -14.61 0.11
CA ILE A 59 74.61 -15.78 0.61
C ILE A 59 74.81 -15.92 2.12
N ASP A 60 76.04 -15.75 2.60
CA ASP A 60 76.39 -15.66 4.03
C ASP A 60 75.55 -14.64 4.79
N ARG A 61 75.43 -13.41 4.25
CA ARG A 61 74.63 -12.34 4.86
C ARG A 61 73.15 -12.71 4.91
N LEU A 62 72.59 -13.17 3.79
CA LEU A 62 71.18 -13.57 3.70
C LEU A 62 70.85 -14.78 4.60
N THR A 63 71.81 -15.68 4.81
CA THR A 63 71.67 -16.84 5.71
C THR A 63 71.52 -16.39 7.16
N ARG A 64 72.38 -15.48 7.64
CA ARG A 64 72.28 -14.88 8.99
C ARG A 64 70.96 -14.10 9.17
N GLU A 65 70.53 -13.35 8.16
CA GLU A 65 69.24 -12.64 8.18
C GLU A 65 68.05 -13.60 8.28
N ALA A 66 68.10 -14.74 7.56
CA ALA A 66 67.10 -15.79 7.65
C ALA A 66 67.10 -16.53 9.00
N GLU A 67 68.25 -16.64 9.68
CA GLU A 67 68.36 -17.20 11.04
C GLU A 67 67.75 -16.29 12.10
N VAL A 68 68.01 -14.99 12.02
CA VAL A 68 67.37 -13.98 12.92
C VAL A 68 65.85 -14.02 12.77
N LEU A 69 65.33 -14.00 11.53
CA LEU A 69 63.89 -14.06 11.27
C LEU A 69 63.26 -15.38 11.76
N LYS A 70 63.95 -16.52 11.62
CA LYS A 70 63.50 -17.81 12.20
C LYS A 70 63.42 -17.75 13.74
N LYS A 71 64.31 -17.01 14.41
CA LYS A 71 64.28 -16.82 15.86
C LYS A 71 63.09 -15.96 16.28
N GLU A 72 62.87 -14.83 15.61
CA GLU A 72 61.71 -13.95 15.87
C GLU A 72 60.36 -14.66 15.69
N ILE A 73 60.22 -15.51 14.67
CA ILE A 73 58.99 -16.27 14.43
C ILE A 73 58.71 -17.20 15.62
N ARG A 74 59.70 -17.98 16.06
CA ARG A 74 59.57 -18.88 17.22
C ARG A 74 59.21 -18.13 18.50
N GLU A 75 59.82 -16.97 18.73
CA GLU A 75 59.51 -16.12 19.89
C GLU A 75 58.07 -15.58 19.84
N LYS A 76 57.53 -15.28 18.65
CA LYS A 76 56.14 -14.87 18.43
C LYS A 76 55.15 -16.04 18.55
N ASP A 77 55.49 -17.23 18.07
CA ASP A 77 54.64 -18.42 18.21
C ASP A 77 54.50 -18.86 19.68
N VAL A 78 55.57 -18.79 20.47
CA VAL A 78 55.52 -19.03 21.93
C VAL A 78 54.60 -18.02 22.63
N GLN A 79 54.62 -16.74 22.24
CA GLN A 79 53.69 -15.73 22.75
C GLN A 79 52.23 -16.00 22.31
N LEU A 80 51.99 -16.49 21.10
CA LEU A 80 50.65 -16.86 20.61
C LEU A 80 50.08 -18.11 21.29
N LEU A 81 50.94 -19.01 21.79
CA LEU A 81 50.54 -20.18 22.57
C LEU A 81 50.20 -19.82 24.03
N SER A 82 50.99 -18.96 24.68
CA SER A 82 50.73 -18.57 26.09
C SER A 82 49.41 -17.80 26.28
N LEU A 83 48.93 -17.11 25.25
CA LEU A 83 47.67 -16.36 25.25
C LEU A 83 46.40 -17.24 25.19
N LYS A 84 46.49 -18.54 24.85
CA LYS A 84 45.31 -19.40 24.62
C LYS A 84 44.92 -20.22 25.86
N LYS A 85 44.27 -19.58 26.84
CA LYS A 85 43.72 -20.28 28.02
C LYS A 85 42.38 -20.96 27.68
N PRO A 86 42.24 -22.29 27.82
CA PRO A 86 41.05 -23.03 27.36
C PRO A 86 39.75 -22.67 28.11
N SER A 87 39.85 -22.09 29.30
CA SER A 87 38.68 -21.67 30.10
C SER A 87 37.83 -20.57 29.45
N GLU A 88 38.40 -19.74 28.57
CA GLU A 88 37.67 -18.62 27.95
C GLU A 88 36.86 -19.07 26.73
N VAL A 89 37.33 -20.10 26.02
CA VAL A 89 36.64 -20.70 24.87
C VAL A 89 35.32 -21.38 25.29
N ALA A 90 35.31 -22.06 26.44
CA ALA A 90 34.11 -22.71 26.98
C ALA A 90 33.00 -21.69 27.29
N LYS A 91 33.34 -20.57 27.95
CA LYS A 91 32.39 -19.50 28.26
C LYS A 91 31.84 -18.81 27.00
N ALA A 92 32.69 -18.57 26.01
CA ALA A 92 32.26 -18.03 24.72
C ALA A 92 31.25 -18.96 24.01
N ALA A 93 31.39 -20.28 24.14
CA ALA A 93 30.42 -21.23 23.60
C ALA A 93 29.07 -21.18 24.35
N GLU A 94 29.08 -21.13 25.69
CA GLU A 94 27.86 -21.00 26.49
C GLU A 94 27.10 -19.68 26.19
N GLU A 95 27.81 -18.55 26.12
CA GLU A 95 27.20 -17.27 25.74
C GLU A 95 26.62 -17.30 24.32
N ASN A 96 27.26 -17.99 23.37
CA ASN A 96 26.74 -18.10 22.00
C ASN A 96 25.47 -18.96 21.95
N ILE A 97 25.40 -20.06 22.71
CA ILE A 97 24.18 -20.88 22.85
C ILE A 97 23.04 -20.06 23.50
N ALA A 98 23.34 -19.13 24.41
CA ALA A 98 22.36 -18.19 24.94
C ALA A 98 21.86 -17.22 23.85
N ARG A 99 22.78 -16.59 23.11
CA ARG A 99 22.45 -15.68 22.00
C ARG A 99 21.64 -16.35 20.89
N GLU A 100 21.92 -17.60 20.55
CA GLU A 100 21.12 -18.37 19.57
C GLU A 100 19.68 -18.59 20.04
N LYS A 101 19.47 -18.89 21.34
CA LYS A 101 18.12 -19.02 21.92
C LYS A 101 17.38 -17.69 21.94
N GLU A 102 18.07 -16.59 22.24
CA GLU A 102 17.52 -15.23 22.18
C GLU A 102 17.15 -14.81 20.76
N LEU A 103 18.04 -15.04 19.78
CA LEU A 103 17.76 -14.80 18.35
C LEU A 103 16.58 -15.64 17.86
N THR A 104 16.44 -16.89 18.32
CA THR A 104 15.30 -17.76 17.98
C THR A 104 13.99 -17.24 18.59
N SER A 105 14.03 -16.82 19.86
CA SER A 105 12.91 -16.17 20.56
C SER A 105 12.50 -14.85 19.90
N LEU A 106 13.46 -14.03 19.49
CA LEU A 106 13.23 -12.79 18.74
C LEU A 106 12.63 -13.07 17.36
N ARG A 107 13.17 -14.01 16.58
CA ARG A 107 12.58 -14.44 15.29
C ARG A 107 11.13 -14.90 15.45
N GLN A 108 10.82 -15.65 16.50
CA GLN A 108 9.44 -16.08 16.78
C GLN A 108 8.52 -14.92 17.15
N LYS A 109 9.00 -13.93 17.94
CA LYS A 109 8.26 -12.70 18.25
C LYS A 109 8.02 -11.84 17.01
N PHE A 110 9.04 -11.69 16.15
CA PHE A 110 8.91 -10.99 14.87
C PHE A 110 7.85 -11.66 13.98
N LYS A 111 7.87 -12.99 13.82
CA LYS A 111 6.86 -13.70 13.04
C LYS A 111 5.43 -13.55 13.61
N ILE A 112 5.28 -13.48 14.93
CA ILE A 112 3.98 -13.18 15.56
C ILE A 112 3.56 -11.73 15.29
N ALA A 113 4.50 -10.78 15.22
CA ALA A 113 4.22 -9.39 14.86
C ALA A 113 3.88 -9.22 13.37
N GLU A 114 4.57 -9.91 12.46
CA GLU A 114 4.24 -9.98 11.02
C GLU A 114 2.84 -10.54 10.80
N ASN A 115 2.52 -11.69 11.41
CA ASN A 115 1.17 -12.27 11.32
C ASN A 115 0.09 -11.29 11.80
N LYS A 116 0.31 -10.60 12.92
CA LYS A 116 -0.62 -9.57 13.42
C LYS A 116 -0.71 -8.35 12.51
N LEU A 117 0.39 -7.93 11.88
CA LEU A 117 0.37 -6.85 10.91
C LEU A 117 -0.46 -7.24 9.68
N GLN A 118 -0.33 -8.48 9.20
CA GLN A 118 -1.17 -9.01 8.13
C GLN A 118 -2.64 -9.07 8.53
N GLU A 119 -2.96 -9.59 9.72
CA GLU A 119 -4.34 -9.60 10.26
C GLU A 119 -4.95 -8.18 10.31
N GLN A 120 -4.17 -7.15 10.70
CA GLN A 120 -4.63 -5.76 10.67
C GLN A 120 -4.78 -5.20 9.24
N LEU A 121 -3.89 -5.54 8.31
CA LEU A 121 -4.00 -5.15 6.90
C LEU A 121 -5.23 -5.78 6.23
N ASP A 122 -5.51 -7.04 6.53
CA ASP A 122 -6.68 -7.77 6.04
C ASP A 122 -7.97 -7.12 6.56
N ILE A 123 -8.03 -6.78 7.85
CA ILE A 123 -9.16 -6.04 8.45
C ILE A 123 -9.32 -4.65 7.80
N ILE A 124 -8.23 -3.91 7.58
CA ILE A 124 -8.27 -2.61 6.88
C ILE A 124 -8.77 -2.76 5.44
N SER A 125 -8.45 -3.86 4.75
CA SER A 125 -8.95 -4.15 3.40
C SER A 125 -10.47 -4.44 3.41
N GLY A 126 -10.95 -5.20 4.40
CA GLY A 126 -12.38 -5.49 4.59
C GLY A 126 -13.19 -4.22 4.87
N LEU A 127 -12.74 -3.40 5.83
CA LEU A 127 -13.38 -2.13 6.18
C LEU A 127 -13.39 -1.12 5.01
N ARG A 128 -12.36 -1.11 4.15
CA ARG A 128 -12.38 -0.33 2.90
C ARG A 128 -13.44 -0.86 1.93
N GLY A 129 -13.52 -2.18 1.74
CA GLY A 129 -14.55 -2.80 0.92
C GLY A 129 -15.98 -2.58 1.41
N GLU A 130 -16.20 -2.50 2.72
CA GLU A 130 -17.49 -2.14 3.33
C GLU A 130 -17.81 -0.64 3.14
N LEU A 131 -16.83 0.24 3.36
CA LEU A 131 -16.96 1.67 3.11
C LEU A 131 -17.32 1.97 1.65
N ASP A 132 -16.70 1.28 0.68
CA ASP A 132 -16.94 1.51 -0.74
C ASP A 132 -18.27 0.90 -1.24
N LYS A 133 -18.75 -0.18 -0.61
CA LYS A 133 -20.15 -0.65 -0.77
C LYS A 133 -21.13 0.42 -0.27
N SER A 134 -20.94 0.91 0.96
CA SER A 134 -21.83 1.90 1.57
C SER A 134 -21.86 3.23 0.80
N LYS A 135 -20.73 3.69 0.26
CA LYS A 135 -20.68 4.82 -0.70
C LYS A 135 -21.54 4.55 -1.95
N SER A 136 -21.43 3.36 -2.51
CA SER A 136 -22.17 2.96 -3.72
C SER A 136 -23.68 2.92 -3.48
N GLU A 137 -24.10 2.41 -2.33
CA GLU A 137 -25.50 2.40 -1.88
C GLU A 137 -26.04 3.83 -1.69
N LEU A 138 -25.28 4.72 -1.03
CA LEU A 138 -25.64 6.13 -0.86
C LEU A 138 -25.72 6.90 -2.20
N LEU A 139 -24.87 6.59 -3.18
CA LEU A 139 -24.94 7.18 -4.51
C LEU A 139 -26.19 6.71 -5.27
N TYR A 140 -26.51 5.42 -5.19
CA TYR A 140 -27.72 4.84 -5.77
C TYR A 140 -28.99 5.42 -5.12
N GLU A 141 -29.04 5.56 -3.80
CA GLU A 141 -30.17 6.18 -3.11
C GLU A 141 -30.36 7.65 -3.51
N ARG A 142 -29.27 8.43 -3.63
CA ARG A 142 -29.32 9.81 -4.13
C ARG A 142 -29.78 9.91 -5.59
N GLU A 143 -29.54 8.91 -6.41
CA GLU A 143 -30.09 8.87 -7.77
C GLU A 143 -31.57 8.50 -7.77
N LEU A 144 -31.98 7.55 -6.94
CA LEU A 144 -33.40 7.18 -6.75
C LEU A 144 -34.23 8.36 -6.22
N GLN A 145 -33.68 9.12 -5.26
CA GLN A 145 -34.30 10.35 -4.75
C GLN A 145 -34.43 11.43 -5.85
N ARG A 146 -33.41 11.63 -6.69
CA ARG A 146 -33.49 12.55 -7.85
C ARG A 146 -34.56 12.14 -8.86
N LYS A 147 -34.65 10.84 -9.18
CA LYS A 147 -35.71 10.29 -10.04
C LYS A 147 -37.11 10.52 -9.46
N LEU A 148 -37.30 10.21 -8.18
CA LEU A 148 -38.58 10.39 -7.49
C LEU A 148 -39.03 11.87 -7.44
N ILE A 149 -38.10 12.82 -7.32
CA ILE A 149 -38.39 14.27 -7.40
C ILE A 149 -38.84 14.64 -8.83
N SER A 150 -38.13 14.16 -9.85
CA SER A 150 -38.46 14.41 -11.26
C SER A 150 -39.84 13.84 -11.66
N ASP A 151 -40.15 12.61 -11.22
CA ASP A 151 -41.47 11.99 -11.41
C ASP A 151 -42.57 12.80 -10.71
N LEU A 152 -42.33 13.26 -9.49
CA LEU A 152 -43.27 14.05 -8.70
C LEU A 152 -43.54 15.43 -9.33
N ASP A 153 -42.52 16.07 -9.93
CA ASP A 153 -42.70 17.32 -10.67
C ASP A 153 -43.38 17.10 -12.04
N SER A 154 -43.11 15.99 -12.74
CA SER A 154 -43.86 15.58 -13.94
C SER A 154 -45.36 15.41 -13.63
N VAL A 155 -45.69 14.75 -12.52
CA VAL A 155 -47.09 14.59 -12.06
C VAL A 155 -47.73 15.93 -11.67
N LYS A 156 -46.98 16.88 -11.08
CA LYS A 156 -47.50 18.25 -10.84
C LYS A 156 -47.87 18.96 -12.15
N VAL A 157 -47.04 18.86 -13.19
CA VAL A 157 -47.33 19.47 -14.50
C VAL A 157 -48.57 18.84 -15.13
N GLN A 158 -48.65 17.51 -15.16
CA GLN A 158 -49.82 16.79 -15.66
C GLN A 158 -51.10 17.18 -14.91
N LEU A 159 -51.05 17.31 -13.58
CA LEU A 159 -52.19 17.75 -12.77
C LEU A 159 -52.62 19.19 -13.11
N GLN A 160 -51.68 20.10 -13.36
CA GLN A 160 -52.00 21.46 -13.81
C GLN A 160 -52.66 21.46 -15.20
N ASP A 161 -52.20 20.63 -16.14
CA ASP A 161 -52.80 20.55 -17.47
C ASP A 161 -54.17 19.88 -17.46
N VAL A 162 -54.39 18.86 -16.63
CA VAL A 162 -55.73 18.33 -16.36
C VAL A 162 -56.64 19.44 -15.81
N GLN A 163 -56.21 20.20 -14.79
CA GLN A 163 -56.98 21.33 -14.25
C GLN A 163 -57.19 22.49 -15.24
N ARG A 164 -56.35 22.63 -16.28
CA ARG A 164 -56.57 23.58 -17.38
C ARG A 164 -57.63 23.04 -18.34
N SER A 165 -57.53 21.77 -18.74
CA SER A 165 -58.49 21.12 -19.64
C SER A 165 -59.90 21.06 -19.02
N GLU A 166 -60.02 20.75 -17.73
CA GLU A 166 -61.28 20.76 -16.97
C GLU A 166 -61.96 22.13 -17.01
N ARG A 167 -61.19 23.22 -16.85
CA ARG A 167 -61.70 24.60 -16.93
C ARG A 167 -62.21 24.95 -18.33
N VAL A 168 -61.55 24.47 -19.40
CA VAL A 168 -62.02 24.66 -20.77
C VAL A 168 -63.33 23.91 -21.00
N VAL A 169 -63.39 22.62 -20.67
CA VAL A 169 -64.61 21.79 -20.80
C VAL A 169 -65.78 22.37 -20.02
N ARG A 170 -65.53 22.95 -18.83
CA ARG A 170 -66.57 23.63 -18.04
C ARG A 170 -67.11 24.89 -18.74
N VAL A 171 -66.25 25.70 -19.35
CA VAL A 171 -66.65 26.88 -20.14
C VAL A 171 -67.41 26.49 -21.41
N ASP A 172 -67.01 25.41 -22.08
CA ASP A 172 -67.71 24.89 -23.25
C ASP A 172 -69.09 24.34 -22.88
N LEU A 173 -69.20 23.61 -21.76
CA LEU A 173 -70.48 23.14 -21.21
C LEU A 173 -71.41 24.32 -20.90
N GLU A 174 -70.91 25.35 -20.20
CA GLU A 174 -71.65 26.59 -19.96
C GLU A 174 -72.08 27.26 -21.28
N GLN A 175 -71.23 27.26 -22.31
CA GLN A 175 -71.57 27.86 -23.60
C GLN A 175 -72.66 27.06 -24.32
N MET A 176 -72.63 25.72 -24.27
CA MET A 176 -73.65 24.86 -24.87
C MET A 176 -74.98 24.96 -24.11
N GLN A 177 -74.97 25.00 -22.77
CA GLN A 177 -76.15 25.33 -21.95
C GLN A 177 -76.74 26.69 -22.36
N LYS A 178 -75.90 27.74 -22.45
CA LYS A 178 -76.30 29.09 -22.90
C LYS A 178 -76.72 29.15 -24.38
N ARG A 179 -76.48 28.12 -25.20
CA ARG A 179 -77.03 27.98 -26.56
C ARG A 179 -78.37 27.25 -26.54
N ASN A 180 -78.48 26.16 -25.77
CA ASN A 180 -79.73 25.41 -25.62
C ASN A 180 -80.83 26.30 -25.01
N GLU A 181 -80.49 27.10 -23.99
CA GLU A 181 -81.47 27.99 -23.35
C GLU A 181 -81.99 29.08 -24.29
N ARG A 182 -81.18 29.52 -25.27
CA ARG A 182 -81.64 30.43 -26.34
C ARG A 182 -82.56 29.72 -27.32
N LEU A 183 -82.32 28.45 -27.63
CA LEU A 183 -83.19 27.65 -28.48
C LEU A 183 -84.55 27.40 -27.79
N ARG A 184 -84.53 26.95 -26.53
CA ARG A 184 -85.71 26.82 -25.66
C ARG A 184 -86.50 28.14 -25.57
N SER A 185 -85.83 29.24 -25.24
CA SER A 185 -86.42 30.59 -25.24
C SER A 185 -87.03 30.99 -26.59
N ARG A 186 -86.39 30.63 -27.71
CA ARG A 186 -86.88 30.91 -29.08
C ARG A 186 -88.12 30.09 -29.41
N VAL A 187 -88.19 28.82 -29.00
CA VAL A 187 -89.37 27.96 -29.20
C VAL A 187 -90.53 28.42 -28.32
N ILE A 188 -90.29 28.76 -27.05
CA ILE A 188 -91.28 29.38 -26.15
C ILE A 188 -91.79 30.69 -26.79
N GLN A 189 -90.90 31.58 -27.22
CA GLN A 189 -91.28 32.84 -27.86
C GLN A 189 -92.13 32.63 -29.12
N LEU A 190 -91.81 31.64 -29.96
CA LEU A 190 -92.61 31.33 -31.17
C LEU A 190 -93.96 30.68 -30.85
N THR A 191 -94.03 29.84 -29.81
CA THR A 191 -95.27 29.16 -29.36
C THR A 191 -96.26 30.16 -28.76
N PHE A 192 -95.75 31.12 -27.98
CA PHE A 192 -96.55 32.03 -27.15
C PHE A 192 -96.55 33.49 -27.65
N SER A 193 -96.17 33.74 -28.91
CA SER A 193 -96.35 35.05 -29.58
C SER A 193 -97.65 35.18 -30.37
N SER A 194 -98.46 34.11 -30.46
CA SER A 194 -99.83 34.19 -30.95
C SER A 194 -100.75 34.78 -29.86
N PRO A 195 -101.51 35.87 -30.13
CA PRO A 195 -102.37 36.51 -29.12
C PRO A 195 -103.48 35.62 -28.52
N ALA A 196 -103.77 34.48 -29.16
CA ALA A 196 -104.75 33.51 -28.67
C ALA A 196 -104.19 32.54 -27.61
N VAL A 197 -102.88 32.58 -27.31
CA VAL A 197 -102.20 31.65 -26.42
C VAL A 197 -101.55 32.43 -25.29
N LYS A 198 -101.94 32.17 -24.05
CA LYS A 198 -101.27 32.79 -22.90
C LYS A 198 -99.84 32.27 -22.82
N ALA A 199 -98.87 33.19 -22.70
CA ALA A 199 -97.52 32.84 -22.31
C ALA A 199 -97.51 32.21 -20.90
N PRO A 200 -96.56 31.32 -20.59
CA PRO A 200 -96.54 30.64 -19.29
C PRO A 200 -96.02 31.56 -18.19
N ASP A 201 -96.79 31.69 -17.10
CA ASP A 201 -96.42 32.49 -15.92
C ASP A 201 -95.44 31.76 -14.95
N LYS A 202 -95.05 30.52 -15.28
CA LYS A 202 -93.99 29.71 -14.64
C LYS A 202 -93.08 29.10 -15.71
N GLU A 203 -91.88 28.66 -15.34
CA GLU A 203 -91.01 27.91 -16.25
C GLU A 203 -91.68 26.59 -16.68
N ILE A 204 -91.81 26.38 -18.00
CA ILE A 204 -92.41 25.19 -18.59
C ILE A 204 -91.34 24.11 -18.81
N SER A 205 -91.64 22.85 -18.45
CA SER A 205 -90.81 21.69 -18.81
C SER A 205 -90.80 21.45 -20.32
N ASP A 206 -89.75 20.84 -20.87
CA ASP A 206 -89.67 20.58 -22.32
C ASP A 206 -90.80 19.63 -22.79
N ASP A 207 -91.22 18.67 -21.95
CA ASP A 207 -92.39 17.83 -22.21
C ASP A 207 -93.71 18.63 -22.16
N GLU A 208 -93.83 19.59 -21.24
CA GLU A 208 -94.99 20.49 -21.14
C GLU A 208 -95.05 21.49 -22.31
N LEU A 209 -93.90 21.88 -22.87
CA LEU A 209 -93.80 22.70 -24.07
C LEU A 209 -94.29 21.91 -25.30
N ILE A 210 -93.87 20.65 -25.40
CA ILE A 210 -94.31 19.70 -26.42
C ILE A 210 -95.82 19.42 -26.30
N ASP A 211 -96.34 19.22 -25.09
CA ASP A 211 -97.79 19.01 -24.86
C ASP A 211 -98.61 20.30 -25.01
N SER A 212 -98.03 21.47 -24.73
CA SER A 212 -98.66 22.77 -25.06
C SER A 212 -98.75 22.98 -26.56
N LEU A 213 -97.73 22.59 -27.33
CA LEU A 213 -97.74 22.60 -28.79
C LEU A 213 -98.78 21.63 -29.38
N LYS A 214 -98.97 20.44 -28.78
CA LYS A 214 -100.06 19.51 -29.14
C LYS A 214 -101.43 20.13 -28.83
N LYS A 215 -101.64 20.61 -27.60
CA LYS A 215 -102.89 21.28 -27.18
C LYS A 215 -103.24 22.46 -28.08
N LEU A 216 -102.25 23.23 -28.55
CA LEU A 216 -102.45 24.33 -29.51
C LEU A 216 -103.09 23.88 -30.83
N VAL A 217 -102.75 22.68 -31.31
CA VAL A 217 -103.35 22.08 -32.51
C VAL A 217 -104.78 21.62 -32.22
N ASP A 218 -105.02 21.00 -31.07
CA ASP A 218 -106.36 20.54 -30.67
C ASP A 218 -107.32 21.70 -30.34
N ASP A 219 -106.85 22.74 -29.66
CA ASP A 219 -107.65 23.88 -29.22
C ASP A 219 -108.03 24.78 -30.40
N ARG A 220 -107.21 24.80 -31.46
CA ARG A 220 -107.60 25.37 -32.77
C ARG A 220 -108.80 24.64 -33.39
N ALA A 221 -109.01 23.36 -33.11
CA ALA A 221 -110.21 22.64 -33.52
C ALA A 221 -111.39 22.88 -32.56
N LYS A 222 -111.15 23.01 -31.24
CA LYS A 222 -112.20 23.23 -30.23
C LYS A 222 -112.78 24.66 -30.26
N LEU A 223 -111.97 25.68 -30.56
CA LEU A 223 -112.41 27.08 -30.61
C LEU A 223 -113.51 27.31 -31.66
N LEU A 224 -113.50 26.52 -32.76
CA LEU A 224 -114.55 26.56 -33.77
C LEU A 224 -115.93 26.15 -33.22
N ASN A 225 -115.96 25.25 -32.22
CA ASN A 225 -117.19 24.78 -31.58
C ASN A 225 -117.57 25.67 -30.37
N ARG A 226 -116.57 26.17 -29.61
CA ARG A 226 -116.83 26.88 -28.34
C ARG A 226 -117.43 28.28 -28.51
N ILE A 227 -117.33 28.88 -29.70
CA ILE A 227 -118.05 30.12 -30.04
C ILE A 227 -119.58 29.90 -29.99
N GLU A 228 -120.04 28.71 -30.33
CA GLU A 228 -121.46 28.35 -30.43
C GLU A 228 -122.16 28.21 -29.06
N GLU A 229 -121.39 28.00 -27.97
CA GLU A 229 -121.93 27.76 -26.62
C GLU A 229 -121.94 29.01 -25.72
N LEU A 230 -120.99 29.94 -25.90
CA LEU A 230 -120.69 30.99 -24.91
C LEU A 230 -121.75 32.09 -24.79
N GLU A 231 -122.62 32.26 -25.79
CA GLU A 231 -123.75 33.20 -25.72
C GLU A 231 -124.75 32.82 -24.62
N SER A 232 -124.81 31.55 -24.21
CA SER A 232 -125.80 31.04 -23.26
C SER A 232 -125.51 31.35 -21.78
N SER A 233 -124.24 31.54 -21.40
CA SER A 233 -123.78 31.38 -20.01
C SER A 233 -123.67 32.67 -19.19
N VAL A 234 -123.81 33.85 -19.81
CA VAL A 234 -123.46 35.16 -19.20
C VAL A 234 -124.43 35.58 -18.08
N THR A 235 -125.63 35.01 -18.02
CA THR A 235 -126.69 35.38 -17.08
C THR A 235 -126.49 34.86 -15.65
N ALA A 236 -125.74 33.77 -15.46
CA ALA A 236 -125.60 33.10 -14.16
C ALA A 236 -124.47 33.67 -13.26
N ALA A 237 -123.42 34.25 -13.85
CA ALA A 237 -122.14 34.49 -13.16
C ALA A 237 -122.10 35.66 -12.14
N LYS A 238 -123.23 36.24 -11.75
CA LYS A 238 -123.28 37.43 -10.87
C LYS A 238 -123.41 37.15 -9.38
N SER A 239 -123.84 35.96 -8.96
CA SER A 239 -124.05 35.61 -7.55
C SER A 239 -122.78 35.08 -6.85
N GLY A 240 -122.03 34.17 -7.47
CA GLY A 240 -120.87 33.52 -6.83
C GLY A 240 -119.69 34.45 -6.49
N LYS A 241 -119.66 35.68 -7.02
CA LYS A 241 -118.55 36.63 -6.82
C LYS A 241 -118.41 37.12 -5.37
N GLU A 242 -119.49 37.16 -4.60
CA GLU A 242 -119.47 37.71 -3.24
C GLU A 242 -119.01 36.68 -2.19
N GLU A 243 -119.20 35.38 -2.47
CA GLU A 243 -118.83 34.28 -1.58
C GLU A 243 -117.31 34.06 -1.56
N LEU A 244 -116.68 33.96 -2.74
CA LEU A 244 -115.23 33.81 -2.93
C LEU A 244 -114.40 34.91 -2.23
N LEU A 245 -114.91 36.14 -2.18
CA LEU A 245 -114.26 37.27 -1.50
C LEU A 245 -114.20 37.13 0.03
N SER A 246 -115.12 36.34 0.62
CA SER A 246 -115.14 36.04 2.06
C SER A 246 -113.98 35.10 2.43
N ASP A 247 -113.78 34.03 1.64
CA ASP A 247 -112.82 32.97 1.95
C ASP A 247 -111.38 33.37 1.62
N ALA A 248 -111.19 34.21 0.60
CA ALA A 248 -109.91 34.86 0.30
C ALA A 248 -109.37 35.65 1.50
N LYS A 249 -110.25 36.26 2.30
CA LYS A 249 -109.86 36.98 3.52
C LYS A 249 -109.42 36.04 4.65
N LYS A 250 -110.17 34.96 4.88
CA LYS A 250 -109.87 33.96 5.93
C LYS A 250 -108.50 33.32 5.72
N LEU A 251 -108.20 32.91 4.48
CA LEU A 251 -106.91 32.29 4.12
C LEU A 251 -105.73 33.23 4.38
N ARG A 252 -105.87 34.52 4.04
CA ARG A 252 -104.84 35.54 4.26
C ARG A 252 -104.49 35.71 5.74
N GLU A 253 -105.50 35.78 6.61
CA GLU A 253 -105.30 35.95 8.06
C GLU A 253 -104.57 34.74 8.67
N ALA A 254 -104.87 33.51 8.21
CA ALA A 254 -104.19 32.30 8.64
C ALA A 254 -102.70 32.24 8.19
N LEU A 255 -102.41 32.59 6.93
CA LEU A 255 -101.04 32.63 6.39
C LEU A 255 -100.19 33.72 7.06
N GLU A 256 -100.77 34.88 7.39
CA GLU A 256 -100.04 35.93 8.12
C GLU A 256 -99.73 35.52 9.57
N SER A 257 -100.58 34.68 10.20
CA SER A 257 -100.28 34.06 11.49
C SER A 257 -99.17 33.00 11.42
N SER A 258 -99.07 32.25 10.32
CA SER A 258 -97.97 31.32 10.05
C SER A 258 -96.62 32.04 9.97
N ALA A 259 -96.53 33.10 9.15
CA ALA A 259 -95.33 33.93 9.02
C ALA A 259 -94.86 34.55 10.36
N LYS A 260 -95.80 34.90 11.25
CA LYS A 260 -95.50 35.43 12.60
C LYS A 260 -94.89 34.38 13.53
N ARG A 261 -95.32 33.11 13.46
CA ARG A 261 -94.73 32.00 14.24
C ARG A 261 -93.28 31.72 13.84
N LEU A 262 -93.00 31.57 12.54
CA LEU A 262 -91.65 31.34 12.02
C LEU A 262 -90.68 32.48 12.36
N LYS A 263 -91.18 33.73 12.42
CA LYS A 263 -90.37 34.89 12.83
C LYS A 263 -90.07 34.92 14.34
N ALA A 264 -90.93 34.35 15.18
CA ALA A 264 -90.76 34.34 16.63
C ALA A 264 -89.96 33.13 17.14
N ASN A 265 -90.22 31.94 16.56
CA ASN A 265 -89.68 30.67 17.05
C ASN A 265 -88.41 30.21 16.29
N GLY A 266 -88.11 30.82 15.14
CA GLY A 266 -87.01 30.42 14.27
C GLY A 266 -87.44 29.49 13.13
N ARG A 267 -86.46 29.02 12.36
CA ARG A 267 -86.63 28.31 11.08
C ARG A 267 -85.91 26.96 11.00
N LEU A 268 -85.59 26.37 12.16
CA LEU A 268 -85.00 25.02 12.23
C LEU A 268 -85.88 23.99 11.53
N SER A 269 -85.28 22.91 11.03
CA SER A 269 -85.94 21.96 10.14
C SER A 269 -87.11 21.21 10.80
N GLY A 270 -87.17 21.13 12.13
CA GLY A 270 -88.34 20.63 12.87
C GLY A 270 -89.52 21.59 12.82
N LEU A 271 -89.28 22.87 13.11
CA LEU A 271 -90.30 23.93 13.13
C LEU A 271 -90.89 24.19 11.74
N LEU A 272 -90.07 24.14 10.69
CA LEU A 272 -90.54 24.23 9.31
C LEU A 272 -91.45 23.04 8.94
N LYS A 273 -91.13 21.81 9.36
CA LYS A 273 -91.98 20.63 9.15
C LYS A 273 -93.35 20.77 9.84
N GLU A 274 -93.37 21.25 11.08
CA GLU A 274 -94.60 21.52 11.83
C GLU A 274 -95.46 22.60 11.15
N GLU A 275 -94.85 23.70 10.72
CA GLU A 275 -95.58 24.82 10.10
C GLU A 275 -96.11 24.48 8.69
N ILE A 276 -95.39 23.66 7.91
CA ILE A 276 -95.90 23.12 6.63
C ILE A 276 -97.16 22.27 6.84
N ILE A 277 -97.22 21.47 7.91
CA ILE A 277 -98.41 20.68 8.26
C ILE A 277 -99.57 21.60 8.63
N LEU A 278 -99.33 22.66 9.40
CA LEU A 278 -100.34 23.66 9.74
C LEU A 278 -100.89 24.38 8.50
N VAL A 279 -100.04 24.86 7.60
CA VAL A 279 -100.47 25.53 6.35
C VAL A 279 -101.30 24.59 5.47
N ARG A 280 -100.87 23.32 5.30
CA ARG A 280 -101.60 22.32 4.50
C ARG A 280 -102.97 21.95 5.09
N SER A 281 -103.17 22.14 6.39
CA SER A 281 -104.47 21.88 7.07
C SER A 281 -105.54 22.95 6.82
N LEU A 282 -105.20 24.07 6.16
CA LEU A 282 -106.14 25.15 5.90
C LEU A 282 -107.13 24.78 4.78
N CYS A 283 -108.43 24.83 5.12
CA CYS A 283 -109.50 24.83 4.14
C CYS A 283 -109.50 26.15 3.35
N ALA A 284 -109.67 26.03 2.04
CA ALA A 284 -109.80 27.14 1.10
C ALA A 284 -110.78 26.72 -0.01
N ASP A 285 -111.45 27.69 -0.61
CA ASP A 285 -112.21 27.53 -1.87
C ASP A 285 -111.30 26.95 -2.97
N GLU A 286 -111.86 26.26 -3.97
CA GLU A 286 -111.08 25.63 -5.05
C GLU A 286 -110.21 26.68 -5.77
N ASP A 287 -110.76 27.87 -6.04
CA ASP A 287 -110.09 29.04 -6.64
C ASP A 287 -108.92 29.61 -5.79
N LEU A 288 -108.78 29.20 -4.53
CA LEU A 288 -107.81 29.70 -3.56
C LEU A 288 -106.78 28.65 -3.10
N THR A 289 -106.97 27.38 -3.46
CA THR A 289 -106.08 26.24 -3.12
C THR A 289 -104.62 26.50 -3.49
N TRP A 290 -104.37 27.04 -4.67
CA TRP A 290 -103.03 27.33 -5.20
C TRP A 290 -102.20 28.27 -4.31
N ILE A 291 -102.84 29.17 -3.54
CA ILE A 291 -102.14 30.10 -2.64
C ILE A 291 -101.56 29.33 -1.43
N ARG A 292 -102.35 28.42 -0.86
CA ARG A 292 -101.93 27.51 0.23
C ARG A 292 -100.82 26.58 -0.24
N GLU A 293 -100.94 26.04 -1.45
CA GLU A 293 -99.94 25.16 -2.04
C GLU A 293 -98.63 25.91 -2.33
N LEU A 294 -98.66 27.07 -2.97
CA LEU A 294 -97.47 27.90 -3.21
C LEU A 294 -96.74 28.27 -1.89
N PHE A 295 -97.48 28.62 -0.83
CA PHE A 295 -96.86 28.90 0.47
C PHE A 295 -96.26 27.63 1.11
N SER A 296 -96.88 26.47 0.89
CA SER A 296 -96.35 25.16 1.32
C SER A 296 -95.12 24.73 0.54
N GLU A 297 -95.04 25.03 -0.76
CA GLU A 297 -93.88 24.81 -1.64
C GLU A 297 -92.69 25.66 -1.20
N VAL A 298 -92.91 26.96 -0.93
CA VAL A 298 -91.86 27.88 -0.46
C VAL A 298 -91.28 27.42 0.89
N LEU A 299 -92.12 27.02 1.85
CA LEU A 299 -91.64 26.49 3.12
C LEU A 299 -90.93 25.12 2.97
N ALA A 300 -91.36 24.26 2.03
CA ALA A 300 -90.66 23.02 1.73
C ALA A 300 -89.27 23.27 1.11
N ALA A 301 -89.14 24.27 0.24
CA ALA A 301 -87.85 24.67 -0.31
C ALA A 301 -86.91 25.25 0.76
N GLU A 302 -87.40 26.12 1.67
CA GLU A 302 -86.60 26.58 2.82
C GLU A 302 -86.16 25.39 3.71
N LEU A 303 -87.05 24.42 3.93
CA LEU A 303 -86.79 23.22 4.71
C LEU A 303 -85.69 22.33 4.12
N ASP A 304 -85.63 22.15 2.80
CA ASP A 304 -84.62 21.29 2.17
C ASP A 304 -83.19 21.87 2.28
N TRP A 305 -83.04 23.18 2.16
CA TRP A 305 -81.75 23.84 2.40
C TRP A 305 -81.36 23.81 3.88
N GLU A 306 -82.30 24.04 4.82
CA GLU A 306 -82.00 23.95 6.25
C GLU A 306 -81.65 22.50 6.66
N ASN A 307 -82.38 21.48 6.18
CA ASN A 307 -82.03 20.06 6.37
C ASN A 307 -80.59 19.77 5.93
N LEU A 308 -80.14 20.31 4.79
CA LEU A 308 -78.79 20.11 4.26
C LEU A 308 -77.72 20.80 5.13
N ILE A 309 -78.02 21.98 5.67
CA ILE A 309 -77.16 22.72 6.60
C ILE A 309 -77.03 21.98 7.94
N GLU A 310 -78.15 21.59 8.54
CA GLU A 310 -78.18 20.83 9.80
C GLU A 310 -77.39 19.51 9.68
N GLN A 311 -77.64 18.71 8.64
CA GLN A 311 -76.91 17.47 8.37
C GLN A 311 -75.41 17.68 8.13
N SER A 312 -75.02 18.82 7.55
CA SER A 312 -73.61 19.14 7.33
C SER A 312 -72.91 19.54 8.63
N LEU A 313 -73.60 20.24 9.52
CA LEU A 313 -73.13 20.53 10.88
C LEU A 313 -73.03 19.27 11.75
N GLU A 314 -73.96 18.31 11.60
CA GLU A 314 -73.86 17.01 12.27
C GLU A 314 -72.67 16.17 11.78
N LYS A 315 -72.34 16.20 10.49
CA LYS A 315 -71.11 15.61 9.95
C LYS A 315 -69.84 16.27 10.52
N CYS A 316 -69.90 17.57 10.81
CA CYS A 316 -68.85 18.31 11.53
C CYS A 316 -68.87 18.08 13.07
N GLY A 317 -69.69 17.17 13.58
CA GLY A 317 -69.72 16.78 15.00
C GLY A 317 -70.53 17.71 15.91
N VAL A 318 -71.30 18.64 15.36
CA VAL A 318 -72.25 19.47 16.12
C VAL A 318 -73.55 18.70 16.33
N LYS A 319 -74.11 18.69 17.54
CA LYS A 319 -75.37 17.97 17.84
C LYS A 319 -76.58 18.86 17.58
N VAL A 320 -76.88 19.10 16.31
CA VAL A 320 -77.94 20.03 15.91
C VAL A 320 -79.31 19.56 16.41
N ALA A 321 -79.60 18.25 16.36
CA ALA A 321 -80.86 17.67 16.88
C ALA A 321 -81.09 17.79 18.42
N ILE A 322 -80.20 18.43 19.17
CA ILE A 322 -80.34 18.72 20.62
C ILE A 322 -80.12 20.23 20.90
N SER A 323 -79.99 21.05 19.84
CA SER A 323 -79.69 22.46 19.93
C SER A 323 -80.88 23.30 19.48
N ASN A 324 -81.12 24.39 20.20
CA ASN A 324 -82.05 25.45 19.78
C ASN A 324 -81.30 26.64 19.14
N ASP A 325 -79.97 26.57 19.04
CA ASP A 325 -79.14 27.61 18.44
C ASP A 325 -79.29 27.62 16.91
N ASN A 326 -79.15 28.80 16.30
CA ASN A 326 -79.18 28.93 14.85
C ASN A 326 -77.90 28.32 14.22
N PRO A 327 -77.97 27.65 13.05
CA PRO A 327 -76.80 27.12 12.35
C PRO A 327 -75.60 28.07 12.22
N GLY A 328 -75.82 29.39 12.07
CA GLY A 328 -74.75 30.39 12.03
C GLY A 328 -73.88 30.43 13.30
N GLN A 329 -74.48 30.23 14.49
CA GLN A 329 -73.74 30.17 15.76
C GLN A 329 -72.89 28.89 15.85
N HIS A 330 -73.39 27.78 15.28
CA HIS A 330 -72.65 26.52 15.18
C HIS A 330 -71.48 26.60 14.19
N ILE A 331 -71.65 27.28 13.06
CA ILE A 331 -70.56 27.58 12.12
C ILE A 331 -69.48 28.42 12.81
N GLN A 332 -69.86 29.47 13.54
CA GLN A 332 -68.92 30.33 14.26
C GLN A 332 -68.15 29.57 15.37
N MET A 333 -68.82 28.70 16.13
CA MET A 333 -68.17 27.81 17.09
C MET A 333 -67.15 26.86 16.42
N LEU A 334 -67.48 26.30 15.26
CA LEU A 334 -66.56 25.42 14.51
C LEU A 334 -65.34 26.20 14.02
N PHE A 335 -65.53 27.43 13.53
CA PHE A 335 -64.45 28.30 13.08
C PHE A 335 -63.46 28.60 14.21
N SER A 336 -63.92 29.04 15.38
CA SER A 336 -63.01 29.32 16.51
C SER A 336 -62.34 28.08 17.09
N LYS A 337 -62.95 26.89 16.98
CA LYS A 337 -62.26 25.62 17.29
C LYS A 337 -61.15 25.30 16.30
N TRP A 338 -61.33 25.61 15.01
CA TRP A 338 -60.32 25.46 13.99
C TRP A 338 -59.16 26.46 14.19
N GLU A 339 -59.44 27.74 14.48
CA GLU A 339 -58.42 28.76 14.81
C GLU A 339 -57.56 28.32 16.00
N LEU A 340 -58.18 27.88 17.10
CA LEU A 340 -57.46 27.36 18.28
C LEU A 340 -56.62 26.11 17.96
N SER A 341 -57.11 25.23 17.07
CA SER A 341 -56.37 24.04 16.64
C SER A 341 -55.17 24.40 15.77
N LEU A 342 -55.30 25.42 14.92
CA LEU A 342 -54.21 25.94 14.08
C LEU A 342 -53.09 26.55 14.94
N ALA A 343 -53.46 27.40 15.90
CA ALA A 343 -52.50 28.00 16.84
C ALA A 343 -51.76 26.94 17.69
N GLU A 344 -52.45 25.86 18.12
CA GLU A 344 -51.80 24.76 18.84
C GLU A 344 -50.85 23.95 17.94
N VAL A 345 -51.17 23.78 16.64
CA VAL A 345 -50.24 23.18 15.67
C VAL A 345 -48.99 24.03 15.47
N GLU A 346 -49.12 25.36 15.36
CA GLU A 346 -47.97 26.27 15.28
C GLU A 346 -47.11 26.24 16.55
N ARG A 347 -47.75 26.18 17.72
CA ARG A 347 -47.09 26.03 19.03
C ARG A 347 -46.34 24.70 19.15
N LEU A 348 -46.92 23.61 18.65
CA LEU A 348 -46.26 22.30 18.63
C LEU A 348 -45.12 22.23 17.61
N GLN A 349 -45.27 22.82 16.42
CA GLN A 349 -44.20 22.89 15.42
C GLN A 349 -43.00 23.71 15.91
N THR A 350 -43.24 24.82 16.61
CA THR A 350 -42.17 25.63 17.20
C THR A 350 -41.49 24.92 18.37
N GLN A 351 -42.23 24.18 19.19
CA GLN A 351 -41.68 23.32 20.24
C GLN A 351 -40.83 22.16 19.68
N ILE A 352 -41.26 21.52 18.59
CA ILE A 352 -40.48 20.47 17.91
C ILE A 352 -39.17 21.04 17.38
N LYS A 353 -39.20 22.16 16.65
CA LYS A 353 -37.98 22.82 16.12
C LYS A 353 -36.99 23.24 17.21
N LEU A 354 -37.48 23.59 18.40
CA LEU A 354 -36.62 23.88 19.56
C LEU A 354 -35.93 22.60 20.05
N LEU A 355 -36.69 21.52 20.28
CA LEU A 355 -36.16 20.23 20.72
C LEU A 355 -35.19 19.60 19.71
N GLU A 356 -35.45 19.71 18.41
CA GLU A 356 -34.54 19.30 17.33
C GLU A 356 -33.20 20.05 17.41
N LYS A 357 -33.24 21.37 17.67
CA LYS A 357 -32.04 22.20 17.83
C LYS A 357 -31.28 21.87 19.12
N GLU A 358 -31.97 21.67 20.23
CA GLU A 358 -31.37 21.29 21.52
C GLU A 358 -30.71 19.92 21.44
N HIS A 359 -31.41 18.91 20.88
CA HIS A 359 -30.86 17.57 20.71
C HIS A 359 -29.70 17.52 19.71
N LYS A 360 -29.73 18.34 18.64
CA LYS A 360 -28.58 18.49 17.74
C LYS A 360 -27.36 19.07 18.47
N ALA A 361 -27.53 20.12 19.29
CA ALA A 361 -26.43 20.68 20.08
C ALA A 361 -25.90 19.67 21.13
N GLU A 362 -26.77 18.88 21.74
CA GLU A 362 -26.40 17.79 22.64
C GLU A 362 -25.57 16.70 21.92
N LEU A 363 -25.95 16.36 20.68
CA LEU A 363 -25.21 15.41 19.83
C LEU A 363 -23.83 15.95 19.45
N GLU A 364 -23.74 17.21 19.04
CA GLU A 364 -22.47 17.88 18.70
C GLU A 364 -21.52 17.97 19.91
N LEU A 365 -22.07 18.21 21.12
CA LEU A 365 -21.31 18.19 22.38
C LEU A 365 -20.84 16.78 22.76
N LYS A 366 -21.69 15.75 22.57
CA LYS A 366 -21.32 14.34 22.80
C LYS A 366 -20.27 13.85 21.81
N LEU A 367 -20.37 14.24 20.53
CA LEU A 367 -19.39 13.89 19.51
C LEU A 367 -18.02 14.55 19.80
N SER A 368 -17.99 15.83 20.13
CA SER A 368 -16.74 16.53 20.47
C SER A 368 -16.11 16.04 21.78
N ALA A 369 -16.91 15.62 22.77
CA ALA A 369 -16.41 14.93 23.96
C ALA A 369 -15.79 13.56 23.60
N LEU A 370 -16.42 12.80 22.70
CA LEU A 370 -15.89 11.49 22.27
C LEU A 370 -14.62 11.62 21.41
N THR A 371 -14.54 12.59 20.51
CA THR A 371 -13.32 12.82 19.71
C THR A 371 -12.16 13.26 20.59
N THR A 372 -12.39 14.19 21.53
CA THR A 372 -11.33 14.60 22.47
C THR A 372 -10.92 13.47 23.43
N GLU A 373 -11.83 12.58 23.84
CA GLU A 373 -11.45 11.37 24.57
C GLU A 373 -10.60 10.41 23.70
N MET A 374 -10.95 10.22 22.43
CA MET A 374 -10.15 9.41 21.50
C MET A 374 -8.77 10.02 21.23
N GLU A 375 -8.68 11.32 21.02
CA GLU A 375 -7.42 12.07 20.84
C GLU A 375 -6.52 11.92 22.07
N ASN A 376 -7.07 12.12 23.27
CA ASN A 376 -6.34 11.91 24.53
C ASN A 376 -5.87 10.45 24.70
N ARG A 377 -6.71 9.45 24.39
CA ARG A 377 -6.32 8.03 24.44
C ARG A 377 -5.21 7.69 23.43
N ILE A 378 -5.20 8.32 22.25
CA ILE A 378 -4.14 8.18 21.24
C ILE A 378 -2.86 8.86 21.74
N GLN A 379 -2.95 10.06 22.30
CA GLN A 379 -1.82 10.79 22.86
C GLN A 379 -1.17 10.01 24.02
N ASP A 380 -1.96 9.51 24.98
CA ASP A 380 -1.50 8.64 26.08
C ASP A 380 -0.78 7.40 25.54
N ALA A 381 -1.29 6.78 24.47
CA ALA A 381 -0.66 5.60 23.87
C ALA A 381 0.67 5.94 23.16
N VAL A 382 0.75 7.10 22.48
CA VAL A 382 1.98 7.61 21.86
C VAL A 382 3.02 7.98 22.90
N GLU A 383 2.63 8.70 23.97
CA GLU A 383 3.56 9.06 25.05
C GLU A 383 4.03 7.82 25.82
N LYS A 384 3.15 6.85 26.08
CA LYS A 384 3.52 5.59 26.74
C LYS A 384 4.43 4.70 25.90
N THR A 385 4.22 4.64 24.58
CA THR A 385 5.12 3.91 23.67
C THR A 385 6.47 4.62 23.53
N LYS A 386 6.48 5.96 23.47
CA LYS A 386 7.71 6.77 23.49
C LYS A 386 8.49 6.58 24.79
N LEU A 387 7.86 6.76 25.96
CA LEU A 387 8.48 6.56 27.28
C LEU A 387 9.04 5.14 27.42
N LYS A 388 8.36 4.12 26.89
CA LYS A 388 8.90 2.77 26.86
C LYS A 388 10.10 2.64 25.92
N GLY A 389 10.04 3.22 24.72
CA GLY A 389 11.18 3.26 23.80
C GLY A 389 12.41 3.95 24.41
N ASP A 390 12.20 5.06 25.13
CA ASP A 390 13.24 5.76 25.87
C ASP A 390 13.80 4.90 27.02
N GLN A 391 12.97 4.13 27.73
CA GLN A 391 13.40 3.19 28.77
C GLN A 391 14.21 2.01 28.20
N ASP A 392 13.70 1.35 27.15
CA ASP A 392 14.34 0.23 26.48
C ASP A 392 15.69 0.67 25.86
N LEU A 393 15.76 1.89 25.29
CA LEU A 393 16.99 2.50 24.78
C LEU A 393 18.00 2.81 25.88
N ASN A 394 17.58 3.41 26.99
CA ASN A 394 18.47 3.69 28.12
C ASN A 394 19.01 2.38 28.75
N ALA A 395 18.18 1.34 28.85
CA ALA A 395 18.61 0.02 29.32
C ALA A 395 19.69 -0.58 28.41
N ALA A 396 19.50 -0.52 27.08
CA ALA A 396 20.50 -0.98 26.11
C ALA A 396 21.81 -0.15 26.18
N ILE A 397 21.71 1.17 26.38
CA ILE A 397 22.87 2.06 26.58
C ILE A 397 23.64 1.67 27.86
N ASP A 398 22.96 1.39 28.97
CA ASP A 398 23.60 0.99 30.21
C ASP A 398 24.15 -0.44 30.17
N GLU A 399 23.56 -1.36 29.40
CA GLU A 399 24.14 -2.67 29.11
C GLU A 399 25.42 -2.55 28.25
N ILE A 400 25.41 -1.69 27.23
CA ILE A 400 26.61 -1.37 26.44
C ILE A 400 27.69 -0.78 27.34
N ARG A 401 27.35 0.20 28.21
CA ARG A 401 28.29 0.76 29.20
C ARG A 401 28.81 -0.30 30.18
N ALA A 402 27.97 -1.24 30.63
CA ALA A 402 28.36 -2.31 31.53
C ALA A 402 29.32 -3.31 30.86
N THR A 403 29.01 -3.75 29.64
CA THR A 403 29.87 -4.66 28.87
C THR A 403 31.18 -3.99 28.43
N GLU A 404 31.16 -2.71 28.07
CA GLU A 404 32.39 -1.91 27.88
C GLU A 404 33.22 -1.83 29.16
N LYS A 405 32.60 -1.54 30.31
CA LYS A 405 33.28 -1.43 31.62
C LYS A 405 33.89 -2.76 32.04
N ALA A 406 33.23 -3.88 31.74
CA ALA A 406 33.76 -5.23 31.92
C ALA A 406 34.96 -5.50 30.98
N LYS A 407 34.83 -5.19 29.68
CA LYS A 407 35.93 -5.31 28.70
C LYS A 407 37.14 -4.45 29.08
N ARG A 408 36.93 -3.21 29.56
CA ARG A 408 37.99 -2.31 30.06
C ARG A 408 38.66 -2.88 31.31
N LYS A 409 37.91 -3.38 32.30
CA LYS A 409 38.47 -4.08 33.47
C LYS A 409 39.30 -5.30 33.08
N SER A 410 38.76 -6.17 32.24
CA SER A 410 39.45 -7.37 31.73
C SER A 410 40.77 -7.03 31.01
N ARG A 411 40.79 -5.98 30.17
CA ARG A 411 42.04 -5.48 29.57
C ARG A 411 43.02 -4.95 30.61
N ILE A 412 42.58 -4.17 31.59
CA ILE A 412 43.44 -3.67 32.68
C ILE A 412 44.01 -4.82 33.52
N GLU A 413 43.23 -5.87 33.80
CA GLU A 413 43.68 -7.06 34.51
C GLU A 413 44.65 -7.91 33.66
N ALA A 414 44.45 -7.99 32.35
CA ALA A 414 45.38 -8.66 31.43
C ALA A 414 46.72 -7.93 31.32
N GLU A 415 46.72 -6.59 31.17
CA GLU A 415 47.97 -5.82 31.18
C GLU A 415 48.67 -5.88 32.55
N LYS A 416 47.93 -5.84 33.67
CA LYS A 416 48.50 -6.04 35.01
C LYS A 416 49.14 -7.42 35.21
N ARG A 417 48.64 -8.46 34.54
CA ARG A 417 49.28 -9.78 34.54
C ARG A 417 50.58 -9.75 33.73
N LYS A 418 50.57 -9.16 32.52
CA LYS A 418 51.79 -8.98 31.72
C LYS A 418 52.86 -8.17 32.44
N THR A 419 52.51 -7.10 33.16
CA THR A 419 53.50 -6.33 33.93
C THR A 419 54.06 -7.15 35.08
N ALA A 420 53.23 -7.90 35.82
CA ALA A 420 53.72 -8.79 36.88
C ALA A 420 54.57 -9.95 36.35
N GLU A 421 54.24 -10.50 35.17
CA GLU A 421 55.02 -11.53 34.47
C GLU A 421 56.38 -10.95 33.99
N ALA A 422 56.40 -9.72 33.48
CA ALA A 422 57.63 -9.02 33.10
C ALA A 422 58.48 -8.61 34.31
N GLU A 423 57.87 -8.17 35.41
CA GLU A 423 58.54 -7.89 36.69
C GLU A 423 59.16 -9.16 37.28
N ALA A 424 58.46 -10.29 37.24
CA ALA A 424 58.98 -11.59 37.66
C ALA A 424 60.16 -12.06 36.78
N LEU A 425 60.08 -11.86 35.46
CA LEU A 425 61.20 -12.13 34.54
C LEU A 425 62.40 -11.21 34.80
N LEU A 426 62.19 -9.92 35.05
CA LEU A 426 63.25 -8.97 35.42
C LEU A 426 63.90 -9.35 36.75
N GLU A 427 63.12 -9.83 37.72
CA GLU A 427 63.63 -10.29 39.02
C GLU A 427 64.38 -11.62 38.91
N GLN A 428 63.94 -12.54 38.04
CA GLN A 428 64.69 -13.75 37.70
C GLN A 428 66.03 -13.40 37.00
N MET A 429 66.01 -12.46 36.05
CA MET A 429 67.22 -11.96 35.39
C MET A 429 68.17 -11.30 36.39
N ARG A 430 67.68 -10.48 37.33
CA ARG A 430 68.49 -9.91 38.42
C ARG A 430 69.16 -11.00 39.25
N LYS A 431 68.42 -12.03 39.68
CA LYS A 431 69.00 -13.15 40.45
C LYS A 431 70.08 -13.88 39.67
N SER A 432 69.86 -14.19 38.39
CA SER A 432 70.90 -14.80 37.55
C SER A 432 72.14 -13.89 37.37
N LEU A 433 71.95 -12.56 37.39
CA LEU A 433 73.03 -11.58 37.35
C LEU A 433 73.78 -11.50 38.68
N GLU A 434 73.09 -11.59 39.81
CA GLU A 434 73.69 -11.67 41.15
C GLU A 434 74.43 -12.99 41.37
N GLU A 435 73.88 -14.11 40.89
CA GLU A 435 74.52 -15.43 40.90
C GLU A 435 75.81 -15.42 40.05
N HIS A 436 75.77 -14.91 38.81
CA HIS A 436 76.99 -14.72 38.02
C HIS A 436 77.96 -13.69 38.64
N GLN A 437 77.48 -12.66 39.34
CA GLN A 437 78.36 -11.74 40.09
C GLN A 437 79.02 -12.39 41.31
N GLN A 438 78.36 -13.34 41.97
CA GLN A 438 78.96 -14.14 43.04
C GLN A 438 79.95 -15.17 42.47
N GLU A 439 79.58 -15.85 41.38
CA GLU A 439 80.44 -16.82 40.68
C GLU A 439 81.72 -16.16 40.13
N THR A 440 81.61 -14.96 39.53
CA THR A 440 82.77 -14.21 39.05
C THR A 440 83.63 -13.66 40.18
N LYS A 441 83.05 -13.24 41.32
CA LYS A 441 83.82 -12.91 42.53
C LYS A 441 84.59 -14.12 43.05
N ALA A 442 83.94 -15.29 43.18
CA ALA A 442 84.59 -16.52 43.63
C ALA A 442 85.76 -16.91 42.71
N LYS A 443 85.60 -16.82 41.38
CA LYS A 443 86.68 -17.08 40.42
C LYS A 443 87.82 -16.04 40.48
N VAL A 444 87.52 -14.79 40.85
CA VAL A 444 88.53 -13.74 41.08
C VAL A 444 89.28 -13.98 42.39
N GLU A 445 88.60 -14.44 43.44
CA GLU A 445 89.21 -14.83 44.73
C GLU A 445 90.08 -16.09 44.58
N GLU A 446 89.63 -17.10 43.83
CA GLU A 446 90.39 -18.30 43.45
C GLU A 446 91.64 -17.93 42.64
N ALA A 447 91.50 -17.06 41.62
CA ALA A 447 92.62 -16.55 40.85
C ALA A 447 93.60 -15.72 41.70
N ALA A 448 93.12 -14.94 42.67
CA ALA A 448 93.97 -14.20 43.60
C ALA A 448 94.73 -15.15 44.54
N GLY A 449 94.11 -16.25 44.98
CA GLY A 449 94.76 -17.32 45.72
C GLY A 449 95.88 -17.97 44.91
N ALA A 450 95.61 -18.38 43.67
CA ALA A 450 96.62 -18.93 42.77
C ALA A 450 97.79 -17.95 42.49
N VAL A 451 97.53 -16.64 42.44
CA VAL A 451 98.59 -15.62 42.33
C VAL A 451 99.42 -15.52 43.61
N GLN A 452 98.84 -15.68 44.80
CA GLN A 452 99.61 -15.75 46.05
C GLN A 452 100.46 -17.05 46.15
N GLU A 453 99.92 -18.19 45.70
CA GLU A 453 100.69 -19.43 45.58
C GLU A 453 101.86 -19.26 44.60
N MET A 454 101.65 -18.62 43.45
CA MET A 454 102.73 -18.31 42.50
C MET A 454 103.80 -17.36 43.09
N GLU A 455 103.43 -16.34 43.86
CA GLU A 455 104.42 -15.45 44.49
C GLU A 455 105.17 -16.14 45.63
N THR A 456 104.54 -17.02 46.42
CA THR A 456 105.24 -17.82 47.44
C THR A 456 106.18 -18.85 46.81
N MET A 457 105.79 -19.50 45.72
CA MET A 457 106.67 -20.36 44.91
C MET A 457 107.85 -19.58 44.33
N ARG A 458 107.63 -18.34 43.87
CA ARG A 458 108.67 -17.43 43.38
C ARG A 458 109.62 -16.95 44.49
N ILE A 459 109.13 -16.74 45.70
CA ILE A 459 109.97 -16.48 46.88
C ILE A 459 110.84 -17.71 47.20
N ALA A 460 110.27 -18.92 47.17
CA ALA A 460 111.03 -20.16 47.35
C ALA A 460 112.08 -20.37 46.25
N GLU A 461 111.75 -20.08 44.99
CA GLU A 461 112.68 -20.12 43.85
C GLU A 461 113.85 -19.14 44.05
N ASN A 462 113.59 -17.93 44.55
CA ASN A 462 114.64 -16.96 44.87
C ASN A 462 115.53 -17.41 46.04
N ILE A 463 114.97 -18.03 47.08
CA ILE A 463 115.75 -18.62 48.18
C ILE A 463 116.65 -19.76 47.65
N LEU A 464 116.13 -20.61 46.76
CA LEU A 464 116.92 -21.67 46.12
C LEU A 464 118.04 -21.11 45.22
N LYS A 465 117.80 -20.02 44.49
CA LYS A 465 118.83 -19.28 43.72
C LYS A 465 119.91 -18.70 44.63
N GLU A 466 119.54 -18.18 45.81
CA GLU A 466 120.49 -17.66 46.79
C GLU A 466 121.29 -18.77 47.51
N GLN A 467 120.70 -19.96 47.71
CA GLN A 467 121.42 -21.14 48.18
C GLN A 467 122.41 -21.65 47.13
N LEU A 468 122.01 -21.68 45.85
CA LEU A 468 122.89 -22.02 44.73
C LEU A 468 124.06 -21.06 44.60
N SER A 469 123.86 -19.74 44.72
CA SER A 469 124.96 -18.77 44.65
C SER A 469 125.93 -18.91 45.83
N LYS A 470 125.43 -19.18 47.05
CA LYS A 470 126.26 -19.47 48.24
C LYS A 470 127.09 -20.74 48.06
N LEU A 471 126.50 -21.83 47.55
CA LEU A 471 127.24 -23.06 47.23
C LEU A 471 128.29 -22.84 46.13
N GLN A 472 127.95 -22.08 45.09
CA GLN A 472 128.87 -21.74 44.00
C GLN A 472 130.05 -20.86 44.50
N GLN A 473 129.79 -19.94 45.43
CA GLN A 473 130.82 -19.11 46.06
C GLN A 473 131.71 -19.91 47.03
N GLN A 474 131.15 -20.88 47.78
CA GLN A 474 131.94 -21.83 48.57
C GLN A 474 132.88 -22.66 47.68
N LEU A 475 132.39 -23.14 46.54
CA LEU A 475 133.20 -23.90 45.58
C LEU A 475 134.35 -23.06 45.01
N VAL A 476 134.08 -21.80 44.66
CA VAL A 476 135.10 -20.83 44.20
C VAL A 476 136.18 -20.62 45.27
N ASN A 477 135.79 -20.37 46.53
CA ASN A 477 136.73 -20.17 47.63
C ASN A 477 137.65 -21.39 47.84
N GLN A 478 137.10 -22.61 47.81
CA GLN A 478 137.88 -23.84 47.89
C GLN A 478 138.92 -23.95 46.76
N THR A 479 138.57 -23.59 45.51
CA THR A 479 139.56 -23.53 44.43
C THR A 479 140.69 -22.53 44.70
N VAL A 480 140.41 -21.38 45.34
CA VAL A 480 141.45 -20.40 45.68
C VAL A 480 142.42 -20.95 46.72
N GLU A 481 141.91 -21.59 47.78
CA GLU A 481 142.73 -22.27 48.80
C GLU A 481 143.60 -23.39 48.21
N PHE A 482 143.05 -24.20 47.30
CA PHE A 482 143.81 -25.21 46.56
C PHE A 482 144.86 -24.62 45.60
N THR A 483 144.66 -23.41 45.05
CA THR A 483 145.71 -22.75 44.26
C THR A 483 146.83 -22.17 45.14
N SER A 484 146.50 -21.54 46.26
CA SER A 484 147.50 -20.95 47.18
C SER A 484 148.43 -22.02 47.79
N THR A 485 147.85 -23.08 48.33
CA THR A 485 148.62 -24.21 48.91
C THR A 485 149.52 -24.90 47.88
N LYS A 486 149.10 -24.97 46.62
CA LYS A 486 149.91 -25.48 45.50
C LYS A 486 151.11 -24.58 45.18
N GLU A 487 150.96 -23.25 45.23
CA GLU A 487 152.06 -22.31 44.98
C GLU A 487 153.11 -22.33 46.10
N GLU A 488 152.70 -22.46 47.37
CA GLU A 488 153.63 -22.65 48.48
C GLU A 488 154.49 -23.91 48.32
N MET A 489 153.88 -25.04 47.94
CA MET A 489 154.59 -26.29 47.70
C MET A 489 155.55 -26.18 46.51
N MET A 490 155.14 -25.51 45.42
CA MET A 490 155.99 -25.27 44.25
C MET A 490 157.23 -24.41 44.59
N ASN A 491 157.13 -23.48 45.54
CA ASN A 491 158.26 -22.66 45.96
C ASN A 491 159.24 -23.43 46.87
N LYS A 492 158.75 -24.33 47.73
CA LYS A 492 159.60 -25.21 48.56
C LYS A 492 160.47 -26.13 47.69
N PHE A 493 159.90 -26.79 46.69
CA PHE A 493 160.65 -27.66 45.78
C PHE A 493 161.73 -26.90 44.97
N LYS A 494 161.50 -25.63 44.60
CA LYS A 494 162.52 -24.79 43.96
C LYS A 494 163.71 -24.50 44.88
N THR A 495 163.47 -24.23 46.16
CA THR A 495 164.56 -24.02 47.14
C THR A 495 165.36 -25.30 47.43
N GLU A 496 164.71 -26.46 47.41
CA GLU A 496 165.38 -27.76 47.57
C GLU A 496 166.24 -28.11 46.34
N GLN A 497 165.71 -27.92 45.12
CA GLN A 497 166.46 -28.18 43.88
C GLN A 497 167.78 -27.41 43.81
N ALA A 498 167.77 -26.12 44.19
CA ALA A 498 168.98 -25.28 44.22
C ALA A 498 170.06 -25.79 45.21
N SER A 499 169.67 -26.48 46.29
CA SER A 499 170.62 -27.02 47.26
C SER A 499 171.35 -28.28 46.76
N TYR A 500 170.70 -29.10 45.94
CA TYR A 500 171.30 -30.30 45.34
C TYR A 500 172.29 -29.97 44.21
N GLU A 501 172.03 -28.92 43.42
CA GLU A 501 172.94 -28.49 42.35
C GLU A 501 174.31 -28.02 42.87
N GLU A 502 174.38 -27.48 44.09
CA GLU A 502 175.64 -27.06 44.71
C GLU A 502 176.41 -28.23 45.35
N GLN A 503 175.72 -29.22 45.91
CA GLN A 503 176.34 -30.46 46.42
C GLN A 503 176.99 -31.28 45.29
N ILE A 504 176.35 -31.38 44.13
CA ILE A 504 176.86 -32.13 42.97
C ILE A 504 178.21 -31.56 42.48
N LYS A 505 178.40 -30.23 42.51
CA LYS A 505 179.69 -29.60 42.17
C LYS A 505 180.81 -30.07 43.10
N GLN A 506 180.57 -30.05 44.41
CA GLN A 506 181.59 -30.39 45.42
C GLN A 506 181.99 -31.87 45.38
N HIS A 507 181.06 -32.76 45.03
CA HIS A 507 181.35 -34.20 44.91
C HIS A 507 182.21 -34.57 43.69
N SER A 508 182.28 -33.70 42.66
CA SER A 508 182.94 -34.03 41.38
C SER A 508 184.48 -34.11 41.43
N VAL A 509 185.14 -33.45 42.39
CA VAL A 509 186.61 -33.35 42.43
C VAL A 509 187.25 -34.44 43.30
N THR A 510 186.56 -34.91 44.34
CA THR A 510 187.07 -35.98 45.23
C THR A 510 187.15 -37.34 44.52
N ILE A 511 186.27 -37.59 43.54
CA ILE A 511 186.19 -38.87 42.82
C ILE A 511 187.47 -39.15 42.03
N CYS A 512 188.04 -38.14 41.37
CA CYS A 512 189.28 -38.24 40.56
C CYS A 512 190.55 -38.66 41.33
N THR A 513 190.47 -38.87 42.65
CA THR A 513 191.59 -39.34 43.50
C THR A 513 191.36 -40.72 44.12
N MET A 514 190.16 -41.31 43.96
CA MET A 514 189.80 -42.62 44.52
C MET A 514 189.84 -43.77 43.51
N GLU A 515 189.82 -43.48 42.21
CA GLU A 515 189.83 -44.48 41.13
C GLU A 515 191.17 -45.25 41.04
N ASP A 516 192.26 -44.65 41.53
CA ASP A 516 193.65 -45.10 41.31
C ASP A 516 194.11 -46.27 42.22
N LYS A 517 193.24 -46.82 43.10
CA LYS A 517 193.66 -47.80 44.13
C LYS A 517 192.87 -49.11 44.27
N LEU A 518 191.76 -49.30 43.54
CA LEU A 518 191.02 -50.59 43.54
C LEU A 518 191.03 -51.33 42.20
N SER A 519 192.02 -51.03 41.34
CA SER A 519 192.47 -51.92 40.25
C SER A 519 193.18 -53.20 40.77
N LYS A 520 192.78 -53.71 41.94
CA LYS A 520 193.39 -54.87 42.62
C LYS A 520 192.35 -55.77 43.29
N LEU A 521 192.18 -56.92 42.64
CA LEU A 521 191.61 -58.17 43.13
C LEU A 521 190.07 -58.25 43.25
N LEU A 522 189.41 -59.33 42.83
CA LEU A 522 189.77 -60.40 41.88
C LEU A 522 188.46 -61.06 41.37
N LYS A 523 188.54 -61.71 40.20
CA LYS A 523 187.81 -62.93 39.77
C LYS A 523 186.48 -63.25 40.50
N GLU A 524 185.33 -63.30 39.84
CA GLU A 524 185.11 -64.04 38.58
C GLU A 524 184.09 -63.37 37.61
N LYS A 525 184.42 -63.37 36.30
CA LYS A 525 183.60 -63.95 35.20
C LYS A 525 182.18 -63.34 34.94
N LYS A 526 181.87 -62.78 33.77
CA LYS A 526 182.56 -62.85 32.46
C LYS A 526 182.02 -61.78 31.48
N SER A 527 182.87 -61.30 30.57
CA SER A 527 182.58 -60.63 29.26
C SER A 527 181.54 -59.49 29.27
N ILE A 528 181.91 -58.21 29.09
CA ILE A 528 182.44 -57.61 27.84
C ILE A 528 181.60 -57.98 26.61
N SER A 529 180.77 -57.04 26.14
CA SER A 529 181.07 -56.26 24.93
C SER A 529 180.14 -55.06 24.78
N ASP A 530 180.69 -53.89 24.48
CA ASP A 530 179.94 -52.73 23.99
C ASP A 530 179.37 -53.00 22.59
N GLN A 531 178.23 -52.38 22.26
CA GLN A 531 178.12 -51.27 21.29
C GLN A 531 176.64 -50.88 21.05
N LEU A 532 176.40 -49.87 20.19
CA LEU A 532 175.10 -49.27 19.88
C LEU A 532 173.99 -50.31 19.56
N SER A 533 172.75 -50.11 20.07
CA SER A 533 171.68 -49.43 19.28
C SER A 533 170.20 -49.66 19.72
N LYS A 534 169.37 -48.63 19.46
CA LYS A 534 167.95 -48.66 18.98
C LYS A 534 166.76 -49.20 19.84
N LEU A 535 165.94 -48.21 20.26
CA LEU A 535 164.48 -48.02 19.95
C LEU A 535 163.33 -48.70 20.75
N LYS A 536 162.31 -47.85 21.04
CA LYS A 536 160.89 -48.10 21.46
C LYS A 536 160.66 -48.67 22.88
N SER A 537 159.59 -48.36 23.61
CA SER A 537 158.53 -47.31 23.55
C SER A 537 157.85 -47.19 24.94
N LYS A 538 157.66 -46.01 25.56
CA LYS A 538 156.59 -45.00 25.37
C LYS A 538 155.14 -45.51 25.55
N PRO A 539 154.18 -44.71 26.12
CA PRO A 539 154.34 -43.58 27.07
C PRO A 539 153.24 -43.50 28.17
N ALA A 540 153.31 -42.48 29.04
CA ALA A 540 152.18 -41.99 29.84
C ALA A 540 152.12 -40.44 29.91
N VAL A 541 150.90 -39.93 30.11
CA VAL A 541 150.39 -38.59 30.55
C VAL A 541 151.43 -37.55 31.04
N PRO A 542 151.39 -36.28 30.54
CA PRO A 542 150.90 -35.14 31.37
C PRO A 542 150.07 -34.08 30.53
N PRO A 543 149.98 -32.74 30.80
CA PRO A 543 148.65 -32.11 31.03
C PRO A 543 148.38 -30.76 30.29
N LYS A 544 147.76 -29.77 30.97
CA LYS A 544 146.97 -28.61 30.46
C LYS A 544 147.06 -27.44 31.50
N VAL A 545 146.65 -26.16 31.33
CA VAL A 545 145.79 -25.41 30.38
C VAL A 545 146.24 -23.93 30.27
N VAL A 546 146.22 -23.30 29.08
CA VAL A 546 145.88 -21.86 28.83
C VAL A 546 145.17 -21.81 27.47
N VAL A 547 144.06 -21.08 27.32
CA VAL A 547 143.22 -21.13 26.09
C VAL A 547 142.61 -19.78 25.71
N GLN A 548 142.91 -19.31 24.49
CA GLN A 548 142.03 -18.48 23.67
C GLN A 548 142.12 -18.92 22.18
N ARG A 549 141.18 -18.40 21.36
CA ARG A 549 140.84 -18.74 19.96
C ARG A 549 141.92 -18.26 18.94
N PRO A 550 141.84 -18.55 17.61
CA PRO A 550 140.77 -19.25 16.85
C PRO A 550 141.20 -20.35 15.86
N ARG A 551 140.29 -21.32 15.66
CA ARG A 551 139.94 -22.12 14.45
C ARG A 551 138.75 -23.01 14.87
N GLU A 552 137.65 -23.18 14.15
CA GLU A 552 137.37 -23.39 12.72
C GLU A 552 137.50 -24.86 12.29
N GLU A 553 136.33 -25.52 12.37
CA GLU A 553 135.80 -26.59 11.51
C GLU A 553 136.24 -28.06 11.69
N ILE A 554 135.37 -28.95 11.18
CA ILE A 554 135.48 -30.41 11.06
C ILE A 554 135.55 -31.23 12.37
N ILE A 555 134.73 -30.90 13.37
CA ILE A 555 134.14 -31.88 14.30
C ILE A 555 132.60 -31.71 14.32
N ALA A 556 132.01 -31.60 13.12
CA ALA A 556 130.58 -31.29 12.93
C ALA A 556 129.74 -32.46 12.39
N PHE A 557 130.36 -33.59 12.01
CA PHE A 557 129.68 -34.63 11.21
C PHE A 557 129.11 -35.83 11.98
N GLU A 558 129.53 -36.11 13.21
CA GLU A 558 128.96 -37.22 14.00
C GLU A 558 127.68 -36.85 14.77
N HIS A 559 127.53 -35.58 15.20
CA HIS A 559 126.27 -35.12 15.81
C HIS A 559 125.12 -35.04 14.79
N VAL A 560 125.42 -34.72 13.53
CA VAL A 560 124.43 -34.64 12.44
C VAL A 560 123.82 -36.02 12.12
N LEU A 561 124.60 -37.10 12.21
CA LEU A 561 124.11 -38.47 11.93
C LEU A 561 123.09 -39.00 12.94
N ASN A 562 123.06 -38.46 14.17
CA ASN A 562 122.02 -38.78 15.15
C ASN A 562 120.80 -37.84 15.04
N ALA A 563 121.01 -36.56 14.73
CA ALA A 563 119.90 -35.62 14.46
C ALA A 563 119.02 -36.10 13.27
N LEU A 564 119.64 -36.43 12.14
CA LEU A 564 118.94 -36.90 10.93
C LEU A 564 118.16 -38.22 11.13
N ARG A 565 118.55 -39.04 12.12
CA ARG A 565 117.80 -40.25 12.50
C ARG A 565 116.56 -39.95 13.34
N GLN A 566 116.58 -38.87 14.12
CA GLN A 566 115.47 -38.43 14.95
C GLN A 566 114.41 -37.69 14.11
N GLU A 567 114.83 -36.85 13.15
CA GLU A 567 113.93 -36.23 12.16
C GLU A 567 113.25 -37.28 11.26
N ASN A 568 113.99 -38.32 10.82
CA ASN A 568 113.40 -39.42 10.05
C ASN A 568 112.34 -40.23 10.81
N ALA A 569 112.31 -40.18 12.15
CA ALA A 569 111.25 -40.79 12.95
C ALA A 569 110.00 -39.90 13.02
N VAL A 570 110.17 -38.58 13.11
CA VAL A 570 109.06 -37.60 13.10
C VAL A 570 108.39 -37.56 11.73
N LEU A 571 109.16 -37.39 10.65
CA LEU A 571 108.63 -37.34 9.28
C LEU A 571 107.90 -38.63 8.87
N LYS A 572 108.34 -39.80 9.37
CA LYS A 572 107.60 -41.07 9.17
C LYS A 572 106.26 -41.11 9.90
N LYS A 573 106.16 -40.46 11.06
CA LYS A 573 104.89 -40.35 11.79
C LYS A 573 103.93 -39.40 11.06
N GLU A 574 104.41 -38.23 10.65
CA GLU A 574 103.61 -37.24 9.90
C GLU A 574 103.14 -37.79 8.53
N ILE A 575 103.93 -38.64 7.87
CA ILE A 575 103.51 -39.36 6.65
C ILE A 575 102.42 -40.40 6.94
N VAL A 576 102.47 -41.13 8.07
CA VAL A 576 101.42 -42.09 8.45
C VAL A 576 100.13 -41.37 8.89
N ASP A 577 100.25 -40.27 9.62
CA ASP A 577 99.11 -39.47 10.08
C ASP A 577 98.41 -38.79 8.87
N SER A 578 99.18 -38.27 7.89
CA SER A 578 98.61 -37.72 6.64
C SER A 578 98.09 -38.79 5.66
N GLN A 579 98.69 -39.99 5.61
CA GLN A 579 98.12 -41.13 4.88
C GLN A 579 96.82 -41.63 5.52
N SER A 580 96.68 -41.56 6.84
CA SER A 580 95.44 -41.89 7.55
C SER A 580 94.31 -40.92 7.20
N ILE A 581 94.61 -39.61 7.12
CA ILE A 581 93.67 -38.58 6.63
C ILE A 581 93.24 -38.87 5.19
N ILE A 582 94.17 -39.24 4.30
CA ILE A 582 93.87 -39.49 2.87
C ILE A 582 93.10 -40.80 2.65
N MET A 583 93.39 -41.89 3.38
CA MET A 583 92.62 -43.13 3.28
C MET A 583 91.20 -43.02 3.86
N GLY A 584 90.98 -42.12 4.82
CA GLY A 584 89.64 -41.81 5.35
C GLY A 584 88.67 -41.32 4.26
N TYR A 585 89.16 -40.53 3.29
CA TYR A 585 88.34 -40.04 2.17
C TYR A 585 87.94 -41.11 1.14
N ILE A 586 88.51 -42.31 1.19
CA ILE A 586 88.32 -43.36 0.18
C ILE A 586 87.58 -44.59 0.73
N SER A 587 87.50 -44.75 2.05
CA SER A 587 87.07 -46.00 2.71
C SER A 587 85.60 -46.04 3.16
N GLY A 588 84.78 -45.04 2.82
CA GLY A 588 83.32 -45.06 2.99
C GLY A 588 82.77 -44.91 4.43
N GLU A 589 83.60 -45.06 5.45
CA GLU A 589 83.23 -44.85 6.85
C GLU A 589 83.25 -43.36 7.21
N MET A 590 82.06 -42.73 7.14
CA MET A 590 81.83 -41.35 7.62
C MET A 590 82.27 -41.23 9.08
N SER A 591 83.16 -40.27 9.37
CA SER A 591 83.66 -40.08 10.74
C SER A 591 82.53 -39.76 11.73
N GLU A 592 82.69 -40.13 13.00
CA GLU A 592 81.63 -39.96 14.02
C GLU A 592 81.16 -38.49 14.13
N ASN A 593 82.06 -37.52 13.92
CA ASN A 593 81.71 -36.10 13.83
C ASN A 593 80.79 -35.78 12.63
N GLN A 594 81.13 -36.26 11.43
CA GLN A 594 80.30 -36.06 10.23
C GLN A 594 78.96 -36.81 10.33
N LYS A 595 78.94 -37.97 11.00
CA LYS A 595 77.72 -38.72 11.29
C LYS A 595 76.82 -37.95 12.25
N GLN A 596 77.35 -37.44 13.37
CA GLN A 596 76.61 -36.55 14.27
C GLN A 596 76.16 -35.25 13.60
N GLU A 597 76.95 -34.71 12.67
CA GLU A 597 76.59 -33.50 11.91
C GLU A 597 75.47 -33.80 10.91
N MET A 598 75.50 -34.94 10.22
CA MET A 598 74.39 -35.43 9.40
C MET A 598 73.14 -35.78 10.22
N GLU A 599 73.30 -36.21 11.47
CA GLU A 599 72.21 -36.48 12.40
C GLU A 599 71.56 -35.18 12.91
N ARG A 600 72.35 -34.20 13.37
CA ARG A 600 71.89 -32.84 13.67
C ARG A 600 71.23 -32.16 12.46
N ASN A 601 71.76 -32.38 11.26
CA ASN A 601 71.15 -31.86 10.02
C ASN A 601 69.84 -32.58 9.68
N ARG A 602 69.68 -33.87 10.00
CA ARG A 602 68.40 -34.60 9.89
C ARG A 602 67.38 -34.12 10.92
N GLU A 603 67.79 -33.91 12.18
CA GLU A 603 66.95 -33.34 13.23
C GLU A 603 66.50 -31.92 12.84
N LEU A 604 67.41 -31.09 12.34
CA LEU A 604 67.11 -29.76 11.83
C LEU A 604 66.16 -29.81 10.63
N LEU A 605 66.36 -30.74 9.69
CA LEU A 605 65.46 -30.92 8.55
C LEU A 605 64.06 -31.36 9.00
N HIS A 606 63.93 -32.38 9.86
CA HIS A 606 62.63 -32.79 10.40
C HIS A 606 61.96 -31.68 11.22
N HIS A 607 62.71 -30.88 11.96
CA HIS A 607 62.17 -29.73 12.67
C HIS A 607 61.71 -28.61 11.71
N LYS A 608 62.41 -28.40 10.59
CA LYS A 608 61.98 -27.48 9.51
C LYS A 608 60.80 -28.03 8.70
N GLU A 609 60.70 -29.33 8.50
CA GLU A 609 59.49 -29.99 7.97
C GLU A 609 58.32 -29.81 8.93
N GLY A 610 58.53 -29.95 10.24
CA GLY A 610 57.57 -29.64 11.29
C GLY A 610 57.04 -28.21 11.17
N GLU A 611 57.92 -27.21 11.26
CA GLU A 611 57.58 -25.79 11.05
C GLU A 611 56.82 -25.56 9.73
N LEU A 612 57.24 -26.19 8.62
CA LEU A 612 56.56 -26.10 7.32
C LEU A 612 55.18 -26.76 7.31
N THR A 613 54.97 -27.88 8.02
CA THR A 613 53.64 -28.49 8.14
C THR A 613 52.71 -27.67 9.02
N GLU A 614 53.22 -27.06 10.09
CA GLU A 614 52.44 -26.15 10.93
C GLU A 614 52.06 -24.88 10.17
N LEU A 615 52.98 -24.24 9.46
CA LEU A 615 52.70 -23.10 8.59
C LEU A 615 51.70 -23.46 7.48
N ARG A 616 51.80 -24.65 6.88
CA ARG A 616 50.78 -25.16 5.93
C ARG A 616 49.41 -25.33 6.60
N GLN A 617 49.34 -25.84 7.83
CA GLN A 617 48.08 -25.93 8.59
C GLN A 617 47.52 -24.55 8.96
N GLN A 618 48.37 -23.58 9.31
CA GLN A 618 47.96 -22.20 9.56
C GLN A 618 47.39 -21.56 8.28
N MET A 619 48.06 -21.73 7.13
CA MET A 619 47.57 -21.28 5.83
C MET A 619 46.24 -21.92 5.43
N VAL A 620 46.03 -23.23 5.68
CA VAL A 620 44.74 -23.90 5.44
C VAL A 620 43.64 -23.35 6.37
N LYS A 621 43.95 -23.02 7.63
CA LYS A 621 43.01 -22.38 8.55
C LYS A 621 42.65 -20.95 8.09
N LEU A 622 43.63 -20.18 7.62
CA LEU A 622 43.41 -18.85 7.06
C LEU A 622 42.61 -18.89 5.75
N SER A 623 42.88 -19.83 4.85
CA SER A 623 42.04 -20.03 3.64
C SER A 623 40.60 -20.30 4.03
N LYS A 624 40.33 -21.25 4.93
CA LYS A 624 38.94 -21.54 5.38
C LYS A 624 38.23 -20.32 5.96
N ILE A 625 38.93 -19.44 6.66
CA ILE A 625 38.37 -18.17 7.16
C ILE A 625 38.07 -17.21 5.99
N ILE A 626 39.03 -17.04 5.07
CA ILE A 626 38.86 -16.20 3.87
C ILE A 626 37.71 -16.70 2.98
N ASP A 627 37.58 -18.01 2.82
CA ASP A 627 36.55 -18.64 1.98
C ASP A 627 35.17 -18.55 2.66
N SER A 628 35.09 -18.73 3.98
CA SER A 628 33.88 -18.44 4.77
C SER A 628 33.48 -16.95 4.70
N GLN A 629 34.45 -16.04 4.71
CA GLN A 629 34.21 -14.59 4.58
C GLN A 629 33.76 -14.21 3.16
N LYS A 630 34.30 -14.84 2.11
CA LYS A 630 33.81 -14.69 0.73
C LYS A 630 32.36 -15.17 0.61
N GLU A 631 32.02 -16.31 1.19
CA GLU A 631 30.63 -16.80 1.22
C GLU A 631 29.69 -15.83 1.93
N GLU A 632 30.11 -15.26 3.07
CA GLU A 632 29.32 -14.29 3.83
C GLU A 632 29.15 -12.98 3.06
N ILE A 633 30.20 -12.48 2.42
CA ILE A 633 30.14 -11.32 1.50
C ILE A 633 29.19 -11.60 0.34
N GLN A 634 29.28 -12.75 -0.33
CA GLN A 634 28.38 -13.11 -1.43
C GLN A 634 26.91 -13.23 -0.99
N LYS A 635 26.64 -13.71 0.23
CA LYS A 635 25.29 -13.75 0.82
C LYS A 635 24.77 -12.33 1.05
N LEU A 636 25.57 -11.45 1.65
CA LEU A 636 25.23 -10.05 1.89
C LEU A 636 25.08 -9.23 0.59
N GLU A 637 25.91 -9.48 -0.42
CA GLU A 637 25.77 -8.89 -1.77
C GLU A 637 24.47 -9.36 -2.45
N GLY A 638 24.13 -10.65 -2.33
CA GLY A 638 22.88 -11.21 -2.82
C GLY A 638 21.65 -10.65 -2.11
N GLU A 639 21.72 -10.43 -0.80
CA GLU A 639 20.67 -9.78 0.00
C GLU A 639 20.53 -8.30 -0.36
N LEU A 640 21.65 -7.56 -0.43
CA LEU A 640 21.66 -6.16 -0.87
C LEU A 640 21.14 -5.99 -2.31
N SER A 641 21.39 -6.96 -3.19
CA SER A 641 20.85 -6.98 -4.55
C SER A 641 19.33 -7.20 -4.57
N LYS A 642 18.81 -8.13 -3.75
CA LYS A 642 17.36 -8.32 -3.56
C LYS A 642 16.72 -7.07 -3.00
N GLU A 643 17.30 -6.45 -1.97
CA GLU A 643 16.79 -5.25 -1.32
C GLU A 643 16.74 -4.06 -2.28
N LYS A 644 17.78 -3.86 -3.10
CA LYS A 644 17.78 -2.89 -4.20
C LYS A 644 16.69 -3.17 -5.23
N SER A 645 16.45 -4.44 -5.58
CA SER A 645 15.37 -4.83 -6.50
C SER A 645 13.97 -4.54 -5.93
N LEU A 646 13.77 -4.75 -4.63
CA LEU A 646 12.51 -4.43 -3.93
C LEU A 646 12.32 -2.92 -3.83
N SER A 647 13.35 -2.18 -3.41
CA SER A 647 13.36 -0.71 -3.38
C SER A 647 13.05 -0.09 -4.75
N THR A 648 13.59 -0.66 -5.83
CA THR A 648 13.31 -0.21 -7.20
C THR A 648 11.86 -0.50 -7.61
N LYS A 649 11.32 -1.68 -7.26
CA LYS A 649 9.90 -2.01 -7.48
C LYS A 649 8.96 -1.07 -6.71
N TYR A 650 9.25 -0.80 -5.43
CA TYR A 650 8.48 0.16 -4.64
C TYR A 650 8.56 1.57 -5.23
N LYS A 651 9.73 2.00 -5.70
CA LYS A 651 9.88 3.29 -6.39
C LYS A 651 9.01 3.37 -7.66
N CYS A 652 9.09 2.37 -8.55
CA CYS A 652 8.25 2.36 -9.75
C CYS A 652 6.74 2.26 -9.43
N HIS A 653 6.36 1.59 -8.33
CA HIS A 653 4.97 1.57 -7.88
C HIS A 653 4.51 2.93 -7.32
N LEU A 654 5.39 3.67 -6.63
CA LEU A 654 5.11 5.04 -6.18
C LEU A 654 5.01 6.01 -7.36
N GLU A 655 5.89 5.89 -8.36
CA GLU A 655 5.85 6.68 -9.60
C GLU A 655 4.57 6.38 -10.40
N GLY A 656 4.19 5.10 -10.53
CA GLY A 656 2.92 4.67 -11.15
C GLY A 656 1.69 5.16 -10.40
N ASN A 657 1.69 5.09 -9.06
CA ASN A 657 0.60 5.63 -8.23
C ASN A 657 0.50 7.15 -8.37
N SER A 658 1.63 7.86 -8.42
CA SER A 658 1.67 9.32 -8.63
C SER A 658 1.05 9.69 -9.97
N GLY A 659 1.40 8.97 -11.05
CA GLY A 659 0.79 9.17 -12.37
C GLY A 659 -0.68 8.75 -12.45
N HIS A 660 -1.16 7.86 -11.57
CA HIS A 660 -2.58 7.54 -11.48
C HIS A 660 -3.36 8.63 -10.72
N VAL A 661 -2.80 9.16 -9.62
CA VAL A 661 -3.38 10.32 -8.91
C VAL A 661 -3.46 11.54 -9.83
N GLU A 662 -2.40 11.85 -10.57
CA GLU A 662 -2.39 12.98 -11.52
C GLU A 662 -3.45 12.82 -12.64
N LYS A 663 -3.76 11.58 -13.05
CA LYS A 663 -4.87 11.31 -13.99
C LYS A 663 -6.23 11.54 -13.34
N LEU A 664 -6.45 11.01 -12.14
CA LEU A 664 -7.70 11.20 -11.38
C LEU A 664 -7.95 12.68 -11.04
N GLU A 665 -6.91 13.46 -10.77
CA GLU A 665 -7.00 14.92 -10.56
C GLU A 665 -7.42 15.65 -11.85
N LYS A 666 -6.88 15.26 -13.02
CA LYS A 666 -7.27 15.81 -14.32
C LYS A 666 -8.70 15.41 -14.72
N GLU A 667 -9.09 14.16 -14.45
CA GLU A 667 -10.46 13.68 -14.68
C GLU A 667 -11.47 14.42 -13.79
N LEU A 668 -11.18 14.57 -12.49
CA LEU A 668 -11.97 15.35 -11.54
C LEU A 668 -12.03 16.85 -11.91
N HIS A 669 -10.97 17.40 -12.50
CA HIS A 669 -10.98 18.77 -13.02
C HIS A 669 -11.89 18.90 -14.25
N ARG A 670 -11.78 17.97 -15.21
CA ARG A 670 -12.65 17.91 -16.40
C ARG A 670 -14.13 17.73 -16.01
N GLU A 671 -14.43 16.90 -15.02
CA GLU A 671 -15.80 16.72 -14.52
C GLU A 671 -16.34 18.00 -13.88
N LYS A 672 -15.53 18.75 -13.12
CA LYS A 672 -15.92 20.05 -12.56
C LYS A 672 -16.15 21.12 -13.62
N GLU A 673 -15.33 21.17 -14.67
CA GLU A 673 -15.60 22.04 -15.83
C GLU A 673 -16.92 21.67 -16.51
N GLU A 674 -17.19 20.38 -16.67
CA GLU A 674 -18.38 19.89 -17.36
C GLU A 674 -19.66 20.13 -16.56
N GLN A 675 -19.63 19.90 -15.24
CA GLN A 675 -20.70 20.31 -14.33
C GLN A 675 -20.93 21.84 -14.37
N LYS A 676 -19.87 22.65 -14.54
CA LYS A 676 -19.99 24.11 -14.72
C LYS A 676 -20.62 24.47 -16.07
N ARG A 677 -20.25 23.83 -17.18
CA ARG A 677 -20.90 24.03 -18.49
C ARG A 677 -22.39 23.65 -18.45
N GLN A 678 -22.74 22.57 -17.75
CA GLN A 678 -24.14 22.15 -17.60
C GLN A 678 -24.97 23.12 -16.76
N LEU A 679 -24.37 23.74 -15.72
CA LEU A 679 -25.01 24.83 -14.98
C LEU A 679 -25.16 26.10 -15.82
N GLU A 680 -24.14 26.47 -16.61
CA GLU A 680 -24.21 27.61 -17.53
C GLU A 680 -25.28 27.41 -18.62
N LEU A 681 -25.42 26.18 -19.15
CA LEU A 681 -26.50 25.80 -20.06
C LEU A 681 -27.87 25.94 -19.40
N LEU A 682 -28.07 25.36 -18.20
CA LEU A 682 -29.31 25.49 -17.43
C LEU A 682 -29.68 26.96 -17.12
N GLU A 683 -28.70 27.82 -16.84
CA GLU A 683 -28.94 29.26 -16.72
C GLU A 683 -29.41 29.90 -18.04
N THR A 684 -28.81 29.53 -19.18
CA THR A 684 -29.25 30.06 -20.48
C THR A 684 -30.63 29.55 -20.90
N GLU A 685 -30.96 28.28 -20.64
CA GLU A 685 -32.32 27.74 -20.83
C GLU A 685 -33.33 28.43 -19.90
N GLY A 686 -32.94 28.72 -18.66
CA GLY A 686 -33.74 29.50 -17.71
C GLY A 686 -34.02 30.94 -18.19
N ARG A 687 -33.03 31.59 -18.83
CA ARG A 687 -33.23 32.91 -19.47
C ARG A 687 -34.15 32.82 -20.68
N ILE A 688 -33.89 31.88 -21.60
CA ILE A 688 -34.69 31.67 -22.82
C ILE A 688 -36.16 31.36 -22.47
N THR A 689 -36.41 30.49 -21.49
CA THR A 689 -37.78 30.18 -21.04
C THR A 689 -38.46 31.34 -20.34
N SER A 690 -37.73 32.17 -19.59
CA SER A 690 -38.24 33.42 -19.00
C SER A 690 -38.60 34.46 -20.09
N GLU A 691 -37.73 34.65 -21.08
CA GLU A 691 -37.94 35.56 -22.22
C GLU A 691 -39.12 35.10 -23.09
N LEU A 692 -39.22 33.80 -23.41
CA LEU A 692 -40.36 33.21 -24.12
C LEU A 692 -41.67 33.31 -23.32
N THR A 693 -41.62 33.22 -21.99
CA THR A 693 -42.79 33.43 -21.12
C THR A 693 -43.22 34.90 -21.13
N SER A 694 -42.26 35.82 -21.11
CA SER A 694 -42.50 37.27 -21.23
C SER A 694 -43.12 37.65 -22.58
N LEU A 695 -42.52 37.21 -23.70
CA LEU A 695 -43.12 37.35 -25.03
C LEU A 695 -44.50 36.68 -25.11
N GLY A 696 -44.66 35.50 -24.52
CA GLY A 696 -45.94 34.78 -24.45
C GLY A 696 -47.02 35.56 -23.72
N ALA A 697 -46.67 36.35 -22.70
CA ALA A 697 -47.57 37.27 -22.02
C ALA A 697 -47.85 38.53 -22.87
N GLN A 698 -46.81 39.15 -23.43
CA GLN A 698 -46.95 40.35 -24.29
C GLN A 698 -47.82 40.06 -25.52
N CYS A 699 -47.53 39.00 -26.28
CA CYS A 699 -48.32 38.58 -27.44
C CYS A 699 -49.71 38.03 -27.09
N ARG A 700 -50.07 37.89 -25.80
CA ARG A 700 -51.46 37.74 -25.36
C ARG A 700 -52.09 39.11 -25.10
N GLY A 701 -51.39 40.00 -24.39
CA GLY A 701 -51.80 41.40 -24.17
C GLY A 701 -52.13 42.13 -25.48
N GLU A 702 -51.20 42.15 -26.43
CA GLU A 702 -51.37 42.77 -27.75
C GLU A 702 -52.57 42.18 -28.53
N ARG A 703 -52.81 40.87 -28.43
CA ARG A 703 -54.00 40.23 -29.04
C ARG A 703 -55.29 40.63 -28.34
N HIS A 704 -55.30 40.77 -27.01
CA HIS A 704 -56.45 41.32 -26.30
C HIS A 704 -56.69 42.80 -26.65
N GLU A 705 -55.65 43.63 -26.76
CA GLU A 705 -55.79 45.01 -27.20
C GLU A 705 -56.29 45.12 -28.65
N GLN A 706 -55.78 44.32 -29.57
CA GLN A 706 -56.29 44.26 -30.96
C GLN A 706 -57.75 43.80 -31.04
N VAL A 707 -58.17 42.86 -30.19
CA VAL A 707 -59.58 42.45 -30.08
C VAL A 707 -60.43 43.57 -29.48
N ILE A 708 -59.96 44.27 -28.44
CA ILE A 708 -60.64 45.41 -27.82
C ILE A 708 -60.75 46.59 -28.81
N ALA A 709 -59.72 46.85 -29.61
CA ALA A 709 -59.74 47.85 -30.68
C ALA A 709 -60.80 47.50 -31.74
N ARG A 710 -60.73 46.29 -32.33
CA ARG A 710 -61.72 45.82 -33.31
C ARG A 710 -63.15 45.81 -32.75
N GLN A 711 -63.33 45.50 -31.45
CA GLN A 711 -64.64 45.59 -30.78
C GLN A 711 -65.10 47.04 -30.59
N ARG A 712 -64.21 47.98 -30.25
CA ARG A 712 -64.52 49.42 -30.18
C ARG A 712 -64.87 49.99 -31.55
N ASP A 713 -64.13 49.61 -32.59
CA ASP A 713 -64.35 50.05 -33.96
C ASP A 713 -65.67 49.50 -34.51
N ALA A 714 -65.95 48.20 -34.30
CA ALA A 714 -67.24 47.59 -34.64
C ALA A 714 -68.40 48.22 -33.83
N LEU A 715 -68.20 48.60 -32.57
CA LEU A 715 -69.19 49.35 -31.78
C LEU A 715 -69.39 50.77 -32.29
N ALA A 716 -68.33 51.45 -32.75
CA ALA A 716 -68.43 52.76 -33.37
C ALA A 716 -69.17 52.68 -34.72
N GLU A 717 -68.87 51.67 -35.54
CA GLU A 717 -69.55 51.42 -36.81
C GLU A 717 -71.02 51.03 -36.60
N LEU A 718 -71.33 50.14 -35.65
CA LEU A 718 -72.71 49.80 -35.30
C LEU A 718 -73.48 51.02 -34.78
N ARG A 719 -72.87 51.87 -33.94
CA ARG A 719 -73.49 53.13 -33.50
C ARG A 719 -73.70 54.11 -34.65
N ALA A 720 -72.77 54.19 -35.60
CA ALA A 720 -72.92 54.99 -36.81
C ALA A 720 -74.07 54.46 -37.68
N ARG A 721 -74.08 53.16 -37.99
CA ARG A 721 -75.14 52.48 -38.76
C ARG A 721 -76.51 52.63 -38.10
N VAL A 722 -76.63 52.46 -36.78
CA VAL A 722 -77.87 52.69 -36.02
C VAL A 722 -78.31 54.16 -36.15
N LYS A 723 -77.40 55.13 -35.96
CA LYS A 723 -77.72 56.56 -36.13
C LYS A 723 -78.17 56.89 -37.56
N THR A 724 -77.58 56.27 -38.58
CA THR A 724 -78.03 56.41 -39.98
C THR A 724 -79.40 55.76 -40.22
N LEU A 725 -79.68 54.60 -39.61
CA LEU A 725 -80.97 53.91 -39.70
C LEU A 725 -82.10 54.66 -38.95
N GLU A 726 -81.80 55.28 -37.80
CA GLU A 726 -82.71 56.18 -37.09
C GLU A 726 -83.03 57.42 -37.93
N GLN A 727 -82.03 57.97 -38.63
CA GLN A 727 -82.19 59.09 -39.58
C GLN A 727 -82.90 58.70 -40.90
N SER A 728 -83.05 57.41 -41.21
CA SER A 728 -83.63 56.91 -42.47
C SER A 728 -84.84 56.00 -42.28
N ARG A 729 -85.51 56.09 -41.11
CA ARG A 729 -86.72 55.33 -40.78
C ARG A 729 -87.88 55.66 -41.75
N PRO A 730 -88.30 54.75 -42.65
CA PRO A 730 -89.34 55.05 -43.64
C PRO A 730 -90.75 55.06 -43.02
N PRO A 731 -91.75 55.69 -43.68
CA PRO A 731 -93.15 55.45 -43.39
C PRO A 731 -93.56 54.02 -43.77
N VAL A 732 -94.74 53.59 -43.31
CA VAL A 732 -95.25 52.22 -43.49
C VAL A 732 -95.38 51.88 -44.99
N TYR A 733 -94.86 50.71 -45.38
CA TYR A 733 -94.92 50.18 -46.74
C TYR A 733 -96.36 49.81 -47.15
N THR A 734 -96.73 50.12 -48.39
CA THR A 734 -97.97 49.64 -49.02
C THR A 734 -97.79 48.25 -49.66
N GLU A 735 -98.90 47.54 -49.83
CA GLU A 735 -98.98 46.10 -50.10
C GLU A 735 -98.21 45.64 -51.36
N ASP A 736 -98.29 46.40 -52.46
CA ASP A 736 -97.55 46.12 -53.71
C ASP A 736 -96.03 46.04 -53.52
N GLN A 737 -95.46 46.87 -52.64
CA GLN A 737 -94.01 46.91 -52.42
C GLN A 737 -93.51 45.71 -51.59
N ALA A 738 -94.39 45.03 -50.86
CA ALA A 738 -94.08 43.76 -50.22
C ALA A 738 -94.04 42.61 -51.25
N LEU A 739 -95.03 42.54 -52.14
CA LEU A 739 -95.14 41.53 -53.20
C LEU A 739 -93.91 41.55 -54.14
N GLN A 740 -93.49 42.75 -54.57
CA GLN A 740 -92.33 42.91 -55.44
C GLN A 740 -91.02 42.41 -54.81
N LYS A 741 -90.93 42.45 -53.47
CA LYS A 741 -89.76 41.98 -52.69
C LYS A 741 -89.77 40.46 -52.48
N ILE A 742 -90.95 39.86 -52.38
CA ILE A 742 -91.13 38.39 -52.35
C ILE A 742 -90.66 37.77 -53.67
N MET A 743 -90.98 38.39 -54.82
CA MET A 743 -90.51 37.92 -56.14
C MET A 743 -88.98 37.94 -56.30
N LEU A 744 -88.28 38.87 -55.64
CA LEU A 744 -86.81 38.91 -55.64
C LEU A 744 -86.22 37.80 -54.77
N LEU A 745 -86.73 37.61 -53.55
CA LEU A 745 -86.29 36.53 -52.66
C LEU A 745 -86.56 35.13 -53.24
N GLN A 746 -87.65 34.95 -53.99
CA GLN A 746 -87.93 33.72 -54.73
C GLN A 746 -86.92 33.45 -55.87
N ARG A 747 -86.31 34.50 -56.45
CA ARG A 747 -85.26 34.37 -57.47
C ARG A 747 -83.92 33.97 -56.85
N GLU A 748 -83.52 34.63 -55.77
CA GLU A 748 -82.27 34.32 -55.04
C GLU A 748 -82.30 32.88 -54.47
N LEU A 749 -83.45 32.42 -53.98
CA LEU A 749 -83.65 31.02 -53.54
C LEU A 749 -83.61 30.00 -54.69
N ALA A 750 -83.81 30.41 -55.94
CA ALA A 750 -83.64 29.54 -57.11
C ALA A 750 -82.15 29.45 -57.53
N GLU A 751 -81.41 30.56 -57.52
CA GLU A 751 -79.97 30.58 -57.81
C GLU A 751 -79.17 29.78 -56.77
N LEU A 752 -79.49 29.90 -55.49
CA LEU A 752 -78.85 29.10 -54.43
C LEU A 752 -79.06 27.60 -54.62
N ARG A 753 -80.25 27.17 -55.06
CA ARG A 753 -80.53 25.75 -55.40
C ARG A 753 -79.80 25.29 -56.66
N SER A 754 -79.56 26.18 -57.62
CA SER A 754 -78.80 25.86 -58.84
C SER A 754 -77.31 25.65 -58.55
N ASN A 755 -76.71 26.50 -57.72
CA ASN A 755 -75.28 26.41 -57.40
C ASN A 755 -74.95 25.17 -56.54
N GLN A 756 -75.87 24.75 -55.67
CA GLN A 756 -75.71 23.57 -54.82
C GLN A 756 -75.83 22.23 -55.58
N ALA A 757 -76.20 22.25 -56.86
CA ALA A 757 -76.26 21.05 -57.72
C ALA A 757 -74.98 20.81 -58.54
N LEU A 758 -74.04 21.75 -58.55
CA LEU A 758 -72.80 21.68 -59.36
C LEU A 758 -71.55 21.26 -58.57
N THR A 759 -71.60 21.28 -57.24
CA THR A 759 -70.49 20.86 -56.36
C THR A 759 -70.36 19.34 -56.23
N ASP A 760 -71.48 18.62 -56.29
CA ASP A 760 -71.57 17.23 -55.83
C ASP A 760 -71.21 16.18 -56.91
N ASN A 761 -70.68 16.62 -58.06
CA ASN A 761 -70.23 15.78 -59.17
C ASN A 761 -68.70 15.87 -59.46
N LEU A 762 -67.90 16.37 -58.51
CA LEU A 762 -66.46 16.62 -58.70
C LEU A 762 -65.55 15.99 -57.63
N HIS A 763 -65.93 14.83 -57.07
CA HIS A 763 -65.12 14.15 -56.04
C HIS A 763 -65.05 12.61 -56.08
N ILE A 764 -65.34 11.96 -57.22
CA ILE A 764 -65.07 10.51 -57.41
C ILE A 764 -64.49 10.22 -58.81
N GLN A 765 -63.22 10.58 -59.04
CA GLN A 765 -62.26 9.90 -59.95
C GLN A 765 -60.94 10.68 -60.05
N ASP A 766 -59.99 10.45 -59.14
CA ASP A 766 -58.60 10.91 -59.37
C ASP A 766 -57.55 10.02 -58.66
N SER A 767 -57.48 8.76 -59.08
CA SER A 767 -56.60 7.74 -58.49
C SER A 767 -56.01 6.78 -59.52
N SER A 768 -55.60 7.28 -60.70
CA SER A 768 -55.00 6.46 -61.77
C SER A 768 -53.86 7.10 -62.58
N ALA A 769 -53.51 8.38 -62.37
CA ALA A 769 -52.46 9.04 -63.15
C ALA A 769 -51.05 8.44 -62.92
N LEU A 770 -50.64 8.31 -61.65
CA LEU A 770 -49.28 7.91 -61.25
C LEU A 770 -48.86 6.51 -61.76
N GLY A 771 -49.83 5.63 -62.05
CA GLY A 771 -49.58 4.26 -62.51
C GLY A 771 -49.16 4.13 -63.98
N LYS A 772 -49.33 5.18 -64.82
CA LYS A 772 -49.06 5.11 -66.27
C LYS A 772 -47.71 5.70 -66.71
N GLU A 773 -46.96 6.27 -65.78
CA GLU A 773 -45.64 6.87 -66.04
C GLU A 773 -44.50 5.86 -65.78
N ILE A 774 -44.59 5.14 -64.65
CA ILE A 774 -43.62 4.11 -64.22
C ILE A 774 -43.42 3.01 -65.28
N GLY A 775 -44.46 2.70 -66.06
CA GLY A 775 -44.42 1.68 -67.12
C GLY A 775 -43.53 2.02 -68.32
N ARG A 776 -43.08 3.28 -68.49
CA ARG A 776 -42.21 3.68 -69.63
C ARG A 776 -40.72 3.62 -69.30
N ALA A 777 -40.34 3.59 -68.01
CA ALA A 777 -38.96 3.68 -67.55
C ALA A 777 -38.17 2.35 -67.57
N ARG A 778 -38.79 1.24 -67.98
CA ARG A 778 -38.15 -0.09 -68.06
C ARG A 778 -38.14 -0.63 -69.49
N GLY A 779 -37.53 0.15 -70.39
CA GLY A 779 -37.40 -0.20 -71.80
C GLY A 779 -36.51 -1.43 -72.02
N PHE A 780 -37.11 -2.53 -72.49
CA PHE A 780 -36.40 -3.76 -72.85
C PHE A 780 -35.74 -3.61 -74.23
N PHE A 781 -34.41 -3.49 -74.26
CA PHE A 781 -33.59 -3.86 -75.41
C PHE A 781 -32.47 -4.81 -74.95
N SER A 782 -31.99 -5.66 -75.87
CA SER A 782 -31.27 -6.89 -75.53
C SER A 782 -29.93 -6.68 -74.83
N SER A 783 -29.77 -7.25 -73.63
CA SER A 783 -28.48 -7.31 -72.93
C SER A 783 -27.49 -8.21 -73.66
N SER A 784 -26.26 -7.72 -73.78
CA SER A 784 -25.01 -8.50 -73.83
C SER A 784 -23.78 -7.57 -73.78
N ASN A 785 -23.89 -6.33 -74.27
CA ASN A 785 -22.85 -5.30 -74.18
C ASN A 785 -23.29 -4.05 -73.42
N ALA A 786 -24.57 -3.65 -73.51
CA ALA A 786 -25.09 -2.46 -72.82
C ALA A 786 -24.90 -2.52 -71.30
N GLU A 787 -24.90 -3.71 -70.71
CA GLU A 787 -24.67 -3.92 -69.28
C GLU A 787 -23.20 -3.70 -68.91
N ALA A 788 -22.25 -4.24 -69.68
CA ALA A 788 -20.81 -3.99 -69.51
C ALA A 788 -20.37 -2.58 -69.94
N GLU A 789 -21.14 -1.87 -70.77
CA GLU A 789 -20.92 -0.46 -71.07
C GLU A 789 -21.54 0.46 -70.02
N MET A 790 -22.73 0.15 -69.49
CA MET A 790 -23.25 0.81 -68.29
C MET A 790 -22.32 0.61 -67.09
N GLU A 791 -21.82 -0.59 -66.84
CA GLU A 791 -20.90 -0.87 -65.74
C GLU A 791 -19.56 -0.12 -65.90
N ARG A 792 -19.02 0.00 -67.13
CA ARG A 792 -17.79 0.79 -67.40
C ARG A 792 -18.01 2.29 -67.58
N SER A 793 -19.25 2.75 -67.75
CA SER A 793 -19.63 4.16 -67.70
C SER A 793 -19.87 4.54 -66.24
N ALA A 794 -20.73 3.82 -65.53
CA ALA A 794 -20.96 3.97 -64.10
C ALA A 794 -19.67 3.86 -63.29
N HIS A 795 -18.75 2.92 -63.58
CA HIS A 795 -17.45 2.91 -62.90
C HIS A 795 -16.62 4.17 -63.15
N ARG A 796 -16.62 4.72 -64.36
CA ARG A 796 -15.97 6.01 -64.65
C ARG A 796 -16.68 7.17 -63.98
N GLU A 797 -18.01 7.25 -64.08
CA GLU A 797 -18.82 8.26 -63.41
C GLU A 797 -18.67 8.20 -61.87
N THR A 798 -18.50 7.01 -61.28
CA THR A 798 -18.16 6.88 -59.85
C THR A 798 -16.71 7.26 -59.56
N MET A 799 -15.76 6.99 -60.46
CA MET A 799 -14.36 7.40 -60.31
C MET A 799 -14.26 8.93 -60.37
N ASP A 800 -14.82 9.53 -61.43
CA ASP A 800 -14.87 10.98 -61.67
C ASP A 800 -15.65 11.68 -60.54
N ALA A 801 -16.76 11.11 -60.04
CA ALA A 801 -17.48 11.65 -58.89
C ALA A 801 -16.71 11.51 -57.58
N LEU A 802 -15.96 10.41 -57.37
CA LEU A 802 -15.08 10.25 -56.20
C LEU A 802 -13.91 11.23 -56.26
N ASP A 803 -13.24 11.38 -57.40
CA ASP A 803 -12.14 12.33 -57.61
C ASP A 803 -12.64 13.78 -57.46
N CYS A 804 -13.82 14.13 -57.99
CA CYS A 804 -14.46 15.41 -57.73
C CYS A 804 -14.83 15.60 -56.25
N SER A 805 -15.25 14.54 -55.54
CA SER A 805 -15.55 14.62 -54.11
C SER A 805 -14.30 14.77 -53.25
N GLU A 806 -13.19 14.10 -53.61
CA GLU A 806 -11.89 14.25 -52.97
C GLU A 806 -11.36 15.67 -53.23
N ALA A 807 -11.41 16.15 -54.47
CA ALA A 807 -11.02 17.53 -54.82
C ALA A 807 -11.83 18.58 -54.04
N ALA A 808 -13.16 18.42 -53.93
CA ALA A 808 -14.02 19.31 -53.17
C ALA A 808 -13.74 19.24 -51.66
N TYR A 809 -13.56 18.04 -51.10
CA TYR A 809 -13.23 17.84 -49.69
C TYR A 809 -11.86 18.43 -49.33
N LEU A 810 -10.82 18.13 -50.12
CA LEU A 810 -9.48 18.67 -49.94
C LEU A 810 -9.46 20.19 -50.14
N SER A 811 -10.28 20.75 -51.04
CA SER A 811 -10.45 22.20 -51.16
C SER A 811 -11.10 22.81 -49.91
N LEU A 812 -12.14 22.17 -49.36
CA LEU A 812 -12.78 22.61 -48.13
C LEU A 812 -11.80 22.53 -46.94
N CYS A 813 -11.03 21.46 -46.82
CA CYS A 813 -9.99 21.31 -45.79
C CYS A 813 -8.91 22.40 -45.89
N ARG A 814 -8.50 22.80 -47.11
CA ARG A 814 -7.56 23.92 -47.31
C ARG A 814 -8.19 25.25 -46.91
N CYS A 815 -9.40 25.57 -47.38
CA CYS A 815 -10.08 26.80 -46.98
C CYS A 815 -10.35 26.88 -45.46
N LEU A 816 -10.59 25.74 -44.79
CA LEU A 816 -10.68 25.67 -43.33
C LEU A 816 -9.32 25.87 -42.66
N ALA A 817 -8.24 25.28 -43.19
CA ALA A 817 -6.87 25.51 -42.71
C ALA A 817 -6.49 26.99 -42.83
N ASP A 818 -6.75 27.62 -43.97
CA ASP A 818 -6.53 29.04 -44.23
C ASP A 818 -7.35 29.92 -43.26
N THR A 819 -8.64 29.61 -43.07
CA THR A 819 -9.53 30.37 -42.17
C THR A 819 -9.15 30.24 -40.70
N LEU A 820 -8.59 29.10 -40.29
CA LEU A 820 -8.09 28.84 -38.93
C LEU A 820 -6.59 29.19 -38.78
N ASN A 821 -5.93 29.63 -39.85
CA ASN A 821 -4.50 29.94 -39.95
C ASN A 821 -3.58 28.79 -39.47
N ILE A 822 -3.92 27.55 -39.86
CA ILE A 822 -3.18 26.31 -39.53
C ILE A 822 -2.31 25.94 -40.74
N GLU A 823 -1.01 26.26 -40.67
CA GLU A 823 -0.09 26.14 -41.83
C GLU A 823 0.13 24.70 -42.33
N ASN A 824 -0.11 23.68 -41.50
CA ASN A 824 -0.06 22.27 -41.90
C ASN A 824 -1.18 21.47 -41.21
N ILE A 825 -2.02 20.80 -42.01
CA ILE A 825 -2.87 19.70 -41.54
C ILE A 825 -2.34 18.43 -42.20
N GLU A 826 -2.15 17.36 -41.43
CA GLU A 826 -1.72 16.07 -41.98
C GLU A 826 -2.89 15.39 -42.71
N GLY A 827 -2.62 14.87 -43.92
CA GLY A 827 -3.62 14.13 -44.71
C GLY A 827 -4.32 14.89 -45.84
N ILE A 828 -3.96 16.14 -46.18
CA ILE A 828 -4.57 16.88 -47.33
C ILE A 828 -4.05 16.45 -48.72
N SER A 829 -3.54 15.22 -48.85
CA SER A 829 -2.97 14.67 -50.09
C SER A 829 -3.90 13.61 -50.69
N SER A 830 -4.07 13.63 -52.01
CA SER A 830 -4.88 12.65 -52.75
C SER A 830 -4.31 11.24 -52.59
N MET A 831 -5.16 10.28 -52.23
CA MET A 831 -4.74 8.88 -52.05
C MET A 831 -4.45 8.16 -53.38
N ALA A 832 -4.92 8.71 -54.51
CA ALA A 832 -4.89 8.04 -55.82
C ALA A 832 -3.47 7.66 -56.27
N HIS A 833 -2.49 8.53 -56.03
CA HIS A 833 -1.12 8.44 -56.57
C HIS A 833 -0.06 7.92 -55.58
N ILE A 834 -0.47 7.45 -54.39
CA ILE A 834 0.45 6.91 -53.38
C ILE A 834 1.01 5.54 -53.83
N PRO A 835 2.35 5.30 -53.75
CA PRO A 835 2.98 4.01 -54.02
C PRO A 835 2.32 2.83 -53.31
N LYS A 836 2.43 1.64 -53.89
CA LYS A 836 1.76 0.43 -53.39
C LYS A 836 2.19 0.10 -51.95
N ASP A 837 3.48 0.24 -51.64
CA ASP A 837 4.05 -0.15 -50.35
C ASP A 837 3.59 0.77 -49.21
N GLU A 838 3.55 2.09 -49.45
CA GLU A 838 2.98 3.07 -48.52
C GLU A 838 1.46 2.89 -48.35
N ARG A 839 0.75 2.55 -49.44
CA ARG A 839 -0.68 2.25 -49.43
C ARG A 839 -0.99 1.00 -48.60
N GLU A 840 -0.16 -0.04 -48.68
CA GLU A 840 -0.29 -1.25 -47.88
C GLU A 840 -0.02 -0.96 -46.39
N HIS A 841 1.02 -0.21 -46.06
CA HIS A 841 1.30 0.20 -44.68
C HIS A 841 0.16 1.05 -44.06
N LEU A 842 -0.44 1.97 -44.84
CA LEU A 842 -1.61 2.76 -44.41
C LEU A 842 -2.89 1.94 -44.30
N ILE A 843 -3.01 0.80 -45.00
CA ILE A 843 -4.11 -0.15 -44.85
C ILE A 843 -3.92 -0.98 -43.58
N GLU A 844 -2.71 -1.49 -43.31
CA GLU A 844 -2.38 -2.22 -42.07
C GLU A 844 -2.64 -1.35 -40.83
N GLU A 845 -2.22 -0.09 -40.85
CA GLU A 845 -2.46 0.81 -39.71
C GLU A 845 -3.96 1.11 -39.52
N ARG A 846 -4.73 1.23 -40.61
CA ARG A 846 -6.18 1.38 -40.58
C ARG A 846 -6.92 0.09 -40.16
N LEU A 847 -6.33 -1.08 -40.36
CA LEU A 847 -6.85 -2.35 -39.86
C LEU A 847 -6.59 -2.47 -38.36
N ALA A 848 -5.35 -2.27 -37.90
CA ALA A 848 -5.02 -2.29 -36.47
C ALA A 848 -5.88 -1.31 -35.63
N ARG A 849 -6.14 -0.11 -36.15
CA ARG A 849 -7.06 0.87 -35.54
C ARG A 849 -8.53 0.42 -35.52
N LYS A 850 -8.96 -0.44 -36.46
CA LYS A 850 -10.32 -1.03 -36.49
C LYS A 850 -10.42 -2.24 -35.57
N ASP A 851 -9.40 -3.08 -35.52
CA ASP A 851 -9.39 -4.27 -34.66
C ASP A 851 -9.40 -3.86 -33.18
N ALA A 852 -8.64 -2.82 -32.79
CA ALA A 852 -8.71 -2.22 -31.46
C ALA A 852 -10.09 -1.60 -31.14
N LEU A 853 -10.79 -1.05 -32.14
CA LEU A 853 -12.16 -0.53 -31.97
C LEU A 853 -13.19 -1.66 -31.84
N LEU A 854 -12.99 -2.79 -32.53
CA LEU A 854 -13.81 -3.99 -32.36
C LEU A 854 -13.59 -4.62 -30.98
N GLU A 855 -12.36 -4.70 -30.48
CA GLU A 855 -12.05 -5.17 -29.13
C GLU A 855 -12.73 -4.30 -28.05
N ASP A 856 -12.74 -2.97 -28.22
CA ASP A 856 -13.48 -2.08 -27.31
C ASP A 856 -15.01 -2.27 -27.43
N TYR A 857 -15.57 -2.47 -28.63
CA TYR A 857 -16.99 -2.81 -28.77
C TYR A 857 -17.35 -4.19 -28.17
N GLU A 858 -16.48 -5.19 -28.24
CA GLU A 858 -16.68 -6.47 -27.57
C GLU A 858 -16.62 -6.33 -26.04
N SER A 859 -15.70 -5.52 -25.53
CA SER A 859 -15.64 -5.12 -24.11
C SER A 859 -16.92 -4.41 -23.65
N GLN A 860 -17.38 -3.41 -24.41
CA GLN A 860 -18.64 -2.70 -24.13
C GLN A 860 -19.85 -3.65 -24.18
N LEU A 861 -19.91 -4.59 -25.12
CA LEU A 861 -20.96 -5.61 -25.20
C LEU A 861 -20.90 -6.61 -24.03
N ALA A 862 -19.73 -6.95 -23.53
CA ALA A 862 -19.57 -7.76 -22.32
C ALA A 862 -20.06 -7.01 -21.08
N GLN A 863 -19.72 -5.72 -20.95
CA GLN A 863 -20.20 -4.84 -19.89
C GLN A 863 -21.73 -4.68 -19.93
N LEU A 864 -22.32 -4.46 -21.10
CA LEU A 864 -23.78 -4.37 -21.29
C LEU A 864 -24.52 -5.67 -20.92
N LYS A 865 -23.93 -6.85 -21.18
CA LYS A 865 -24.48 -8.13 -20.70
C LYS A 865 -24.40 -8.25 -19.18
N ALA A 866 -23.31 -7.79 -18.57
CA ALA A 866 -23.15 -7.79 -17.11
C ALA A 866 -24.14 -6.83 -16.42
N THR A 867 -24.36 -5.63 -16.95
CA THR A 867 -25.35 -4.68 -16.40
C THR A 867 -26.78 -5.17 -16.58
N LEU A 868 -27.13 -5.80 -17.71
CA LEU A 868 -28.44 -6.42 -17.92
C LEU A 868 -28.75 -7.47 -16.83
N VAL A 869 -27.81 -8.38 -16.55
CA VAL A 869 -27.96 -9.41 -15.50
C VAL A 869 -28.07 -8.79 -14.09
N LEU A 870 -27.46 -7.63 -13.85
CA LEU A 870 -27.62 -6.89 -12.59
C LEU A 870 -29.01 -6.23 -12.50
N GLU A 871 -29.53 -5.67 -13.58
CA GLU A 871 -30.89 -5.11 -13.63
C GLU A 871 -31.99 -6.18 -13.53
N GLU A 872 -31.79 -7.38 -14.09
CA GLU A 872 -32.68 -8.51 -13.86
C GLU A 872 -32.74 -8.89 -12.37
N ARG A 873 -31.58 -8.95 -11.68
CA ARG A 873 -31.52 -9.22 -10.24
C ARG A 873 -32.17 -8.11 -9.41
N ARG A 874 -31.93 -6.84 -9.74
CA ARG A 874 -32.59 -5.67 -9.11
C ARG A 874 -34.10 -5.74 -9.31
N THR A 875 -34.56 -6.07 -10.51
CA THR A 875 -35.99 -6.22 -10.85
C THR A 875 -36.64 -7.36 -10.07
N GLN A 876 -35.95 -8.49 -9.88
CA GLN A 876 -36.44 -9.57 -9.02
C GLN A 876 -36.58 -9.12 -7.55
N GLU A 877 -35.59 -8.40 -7.01
CA GLU A 877 -35.63 -7.93 -5.61
C GLU A 877 -36.71 -6.85 -5.39
N VAL A 878 -36.86 -5.90 -6.31
CA VAL A 878 -37.96 -4.92 -6.28
C VAL A 878 -39.32 -5.63 -6.29
N ASN A 879 -39.48 -6.72 -7.06
CA ASN A 879 -40.72 -7.50 -7.04
C ASN A 879 -40.92 -8.28 -5.73
N ARG A 880 -39.86 -8.79 -5.08
CA ARG A 880 -39.95 -9.39 -3.72
C ARG A 880 -40.41 -8.36 -2.69
N LEU A 881 -39.78 -7.18 -2.67
CA LEU A 881 -40.13 -6.08 -1.76
C LEU A 881 -41.57 -5.59 -2.00
N LYS A 882 -41.98 -5.42 -3.25
CA LYS A 882 -43.36 -5.08 -3.66
C LYS A 882 -44.39 -6.10 -3.18
N ASN A 883 -44.07 -7.39 -3.24
CA ASN A 883 -44.96 -8.45 -2.74
C ASN A 883 -45.02 -8.48 -1.21
N SER A 884 -43.90 -8.26 -0.51
CA SER A 884 -43.90 -8.14 0.96
C SER A 884 -44.66 -6.89 1.44
N ALA A 885 -44.54 -5.76 0.73
CA ALA A 885 -45.30 -4.55 1.01
C ALA A 885 -46.81 -4.76 0.82
N ARG A 886 -47.23 -5.53 -0.19
CA ARG A 886 -48.64 -5.94 -0.38
C ARG A 886 -49.15 -6.81 0.78
N SER A 887 -48.42 -7.86 1.16
CA SER A 887 -48.77 -8.70 2.33
C SER A 887 -48.99 -7.84 3.59
N ARG A 888 -48.05 -6.95 3.90
CA ARG A 888 -48.16 -6.03 5.05
C ARG A 888 -49.32 -5.03 4.94
N MET A 889 -49.74 -4.66 3.73
CA MET A 889 -50.90 -3.82 3.49
C MET A 889 -52.20 -4.61 3.74
N GLU A 890 -52.31 -5.82 3.20
CA GLU A 890 -53.43 -6.74 3.40
C GLU A 890 -53.58 -7.14 4.89
N GLU A 891 -52.46 -7.39 5.59
CA GLU A 891 -52.41 -7.58 7.04
C GLU A 891 -52.90 -6.33 7.81
N SER A 892 -52.48 -5.13 7.38
CA SER A 892 -52.91 -3.85 7.99
C SER A 892 -54.41 -3.59 7.78
N GLU A 893 -54.96 -3.93 6.62
CA GLU A 893 -56.39 -3.85 6.33
C GLU A 893 -57.19 -4.86 7.16
N TYR A 894 -56.73 -6.10 7.26
CA TYR A 894 -57.34 -7.13 8.12
C TYR A 894 -57.31 -6.74 9.61
N LEU A 895 -56.22 -6.14 10.09
CA LEU A 895 -56.10 -5.60 11.45
C LEU A 895 -57.04 -4.39 11.68
N ARG A 896 -57.19 -3.51 10.69
CA ARG A 896 -58.17 -2.40 10.75
C ARG A 896 -59.60 -2.92 10.76
N GLU A 897 -59.92 -3.92 9.96
CA GLU A 897 -61.27 -4.50 9.91
C GLU A 897 -61.62 -5.25 11.21
N THR A 898 -60.70 -6.05 11.74
CA THR A 898 -60.89 -6.71 13.04
C THR A 898 -60.97 -5.71 14.20
N LEU A 899 -60.19 -4.62 14.17
CA LEU A 899 -60.33 -3.51 15.12
C LEU A 899 -61.72 -2.86 15.03
N ASN A 900 -62.23 -2.57 13.82
CA ASN A 900 -63.58 -2.02 13.64
C ASN A 900 -64.66 -2.99 14.16
N ARG A 901 -64.58 -4.28 13.79
CA ARG A 901 -65.49 -5.34 14.28
C ARG A 901 -65.51 -5.43 15.82
N THR A 902 -64.38 -5.25 16.50
CA THR A 902 -64.35 -5.19 17.99
C THR A 902 -64.90 -3.88 18.55
N ARG A 903 -64.66 -2.74 17.88
CA ARG A 903 -65.22 -1.43 18.25
C ARG A 903 -66.74 -1.43 18.17
N ASP A 904 -67.31 -2.06 17.15
CA ASP A 904 -68.76 -2.14 16.96
C ASP A 904 -69.43 -3.09 17.95
N ARG A 905 -68.81 -4.23 18.28
CA ARG A 905 -69.23 -5.08 19.41
C ARG A 905 -69.25 -4.29 20.72
N LEU A 906 -68.20 -3.52 21.03
CA LEU A 906 -68.15 -2.67 22.22
C LEU A 906 -69.21 -1.56 22.19
N ASN A 907 -69.52 -1.00 21.03
CA ASN A 907 -70.60 -0.02 20.88
C ASN A 907 -71.98 -0.65 21.07
N GLN A 908 -72.20 -1.88 20.59
CA GLN A 908 -73.41 -2.66 20.81
C GLN A 908 -73.58 -3.01 22.30
N GLU A 909 -72.52 -3.48 22.98
CA GLU A 909 -72.52 -3.72 24.42
C GLU A 909 -72.82 -2.44 25.21
N LYS A 910 -72.27 -1.28 24.82
CA LYS A 910 -72.59 0.01 25.44
C LYS A 910 -74.07 0.35 25.29
N ARG A 911 -74.65 0.21 24.10
CA ARG A 911 -76.10 0.42 23.85
C ARG A 911 -76.96 -0.51 24.71
N LEU A 912 -76.62 -1.80 24.76
CA LEU A 912 -77.31 -2.79 25.61
C LEU A 912 -77.19 -2.45 27.10
N ASN A 913 -76.02 -2.03 27.57
CA ASN A 913 -75.81 -1.61 28.96
C ASN A 913 -76.59 -0.34 29.34
N THR A 914 -76.77 0.61 28.40
CA THR A 914 -77.67 1.75 28.60
C THR A 914 -79.12 1.29 28.74
N LEU A 915 -79.64 0.49 27.79
CA LEU A 915 -81.00 -0.06 27.86
C LEU A 915 -81.27 -0.89 29.13
N ILE A 916 -80.25 -1.59 29.65
CA ILE A 916 -80.31 -2.32 30.93
C ILE A 916 -80.35 -1.36 32.12
N LYS A 917 -79.59 -0.25 32.10
CA LYS A 917 -79.68 0.80 33.14
C LYS A 917 -81.05 1.46 33.12
N ASP A 918 -81.57 1.81 31.96
CA ASP A 918 -82.85 2.51 31.81
C ASP A 918 -84.00 1.63 32.31
N ARG A 919 -84.03 0.34 31.92
CA ARG A 919 -84.95 -0.65 32.52
C ARG A 919 -84.79 -0.77 34.04
N ARG A 920 -83.56 -0.67 34.57
CA ARG A 920 -83.31 -0.74 36.02
C ARG A 920 -83.76 0.52 36.77
N ILE A 921 -83.76 1.69 36.12
CA ILE A 921 -84.33 2.93 36.66
C ILE A 921 -85.85 2.77 36.75
N VAL A 922 -86.52 2.36 35.67
CA VAL A 922 -87.97 2.12 35.65
C VAL A 922 -88.40 1.07 36.70
N VAL A 923 -87.63 -0.01 36.86
CA VAL A 923 -87.88 -1.01 37.91
C VAL A 923 -87.69 -0.44 39.31
N ASN A 924 -86.69 0.41 39.54
CA ASN A 924 -86.51 1.09 40.83
C ASN A 924 -87.65 2.08 41.14
N GLU A 925 -88.14 2.82 40.15
CA GLU A 925 -89.24 3.79 40.33
C GLU A 925 -90.54 3.08 40.73
N ASN A 926 -90.86 1.94 40.10
CA ASN A 926 -91.99 1.09 40.47
C ASN A 926 -91.90 0.44 41.87
N THR A 927 -90.78 0.59 42.61
CA THR A 927 -90.63 0.05 43.98
C THR A 927 -90.77 1.09 45.09
N ARG A 928 -91.13 2.35 44.79
CA ARG A 928 -91.20 3.45 45.77
C ARG A 928 -92.53 3.59 46.53
N HIS A 929 -93.25 2.50 46.79
CA HIS A 929 -94.42 2.46 47.66
C HIS A 929 -94.37 1.26 48.64
N VAL A 930 -93.90 1.51 49.87
CA VAL A 930 -94.29 0.89 51.17
C VAL A 930 -93.44 1.56 52.27
N THR A 931 -93.87 1.47 53.53
CA THR A 931 -93.56 2.44 54.60
C THR A 931 -92.57 1.95 55.68
N THR A 932 -92.11 2.91 56.51
CA THR A 932 -91.77 2.77 57.95
C THR A 932 -90.62 1.86 58.39
N GLY A 933 -89.82 2.33 59.36
CA GLY A 933 -88.93 1.48 60.17
C GLY A 933 -87.76 2.25 60.81
N HIS A 934 -87.55 2.07 62.12
CA HIS A 934 -86.42 2.65 62.87
C HIS A 934 -85.46 1.55 63.34
N HIS A 935 -84.32 1.94 63.94
CA HIS A 935 -83.32 1.12 64.64
C HIS A 935 -82.08 0.60 63.86
N HIS A 936 -81.11 0.10 64.64
CA HIS A 936 -79.67 0.22 64.39
C HIS A 936 -78.95 -1.10 64.69
N CYS A 937 -78.33 -1.71 63.68
CA CYS A 937 -77.24 -2.68 63.86
C CYS A 937 -76.41 -2.81 62.57
N LYS A 938 -75.20 -3.37 62.67
CA LYS A 938 -74.32 -3.64 61.52
C LYS A 938 -74.65 -4.98 60.87
N ILE A 939 -74.80 -5.00 59.54
CA ILE A 939 -74.69 -6.18 58.69
C ILE A 939 -73.82 -5.79 57.48
N GLU A 940 -72.81 -6.58 57.16
CA GLU A 940 -71.95 -6.34 55.99
C GLU A 940 -72.68 -6.78 54.71
N ASP A 941 -72.76 -5.92 53.67
CA ASP A 941 -73.50 -6.25 52.43
C ASP A 941 -72.71 -7.29 51.60
N PRO A 942 -73.28 -8.49 51.33
CA PRO A 942 -72.62 -9.52 50.52
C PRO A 942 -72.22 -9.05 49.11
N LYS A 943 -72.83 -7.97 48.59
CA LYS A 943 -72.54 -7.44 47.25
C LYS A 943 -71.11 -6.91 47.12
N ASP A 944 -70.54 -6.30 48.15
CA ASP A 944 -69.17 -5.75 48.06
C ASP A 944 -68.11 -6.84 48.24
N VAL A 945 -68.41 -7.92 49.00
CA VAL A 945 -67.61 -9.15 49.00
C VAL A 945 -67.58 -9.77 47.60
N VAL A 946 -68.72 -9.83 46.89
CA VAL A 946 -68.81 -10.35 45.52
C VAL A 946 -68.06 -9.46 44.53
N LYS A 947 -68.20 -8.12 44.60
CA LYS A 947 -67.42 -7.20 43.74
C LYS A 947 -65.91 -7.35 43.96
N ASN A 948 -65.46 -7.35 45.22
CA ASN A 948 -64.04 -7.49 45.54
C ASN A 948 -63.49 -8.86 45.10
N LYS A 949 -64.31 -9.92 45.18
CA LYS A 949 -63.95 -11.24 44.65
C LYS A 949 -63.85 -11.24 43.12
N GLN A 950 -64.79 -10.62 42.41
CA GLN A 950 -64.74 -10.46 40.95
C GLN A 950 -63.53 -9.62 40.50
N GLN A 951 -63.22 -8.51 41.17
CA GLN A 951 -62.02 -7.72 40.89
C GLN A 951 -60.73 -8.51 41.19
N SER A 952 -60.70 -9.28 42.29
CA SER A 952 -59.59 -10.18 42.63
C SER A 952 -59.39 -11.26 41.56
N GLU A 953 -60.45 -11.87 41.04
CA GLU A 953 -60.38 -12.86 39.97
C GLU A 953 -59.95 -12.24 38.63
N LEU A 954 -60.38 -11.02 38.32
CA LEU A 954 -59.97 -10.31 37.10
C LEU A 954 -58.49 -9.88 37.17
N LEU A 955 -58.01 -9.46 38.34
CA LEU A 955 -56.58 -9.25 38.62
C LEU A 955 -55.77 -10.56 38.54
N LYS A 956 -56.29 -11.68 39.07
CA LYS A 956 -55.64 -13.00 38.95
C LYS A 956 -55.52 -13.45 37.50
N ARG A 957 -56.56 -13.24 36.67
CA ARG A 957 -56.51 -13.53 35.22
C ARG A 957 -55.46 -12.68 34.52
N LYS A 958 -55.45 -11.36 34.72
CA LYS A 958 -54.41 -10.47 34.16
C LYS A 958 -53.00 -10.84 34.63
N ASN A 959 -52.82 -11.18 35.91
CA ASN A 959 -51.51 -11.58 36.44
C ASN A 959 -51.03 -12.95 35.91
N TYR A 960 -51.97 -13.87 35.60
CA TYR A 960 -51.66 -15.14 34.93
C TYR A 960 -51.30 -14.90 33.45
N GLU A 961 -52.05 -14.05 32.75
CA GLU A 961 -51.81 -13.65 31.36
C GLU A 961 -50.47 -12.93 31.19
N ILE A 962 -50.14 -11.99 32.08
CA ILE A 962 -48.82 -11.33 32.14
C ILE A 962 -47.71 -12.35 32.45
N LYS A 963 -47.94 -13.35 33.31
CA LYS A 963 -46.96 -14.43 33.54
C LYS A 963 -46.77 -15.33 32.32
N LYS A 964 -47.85 -15.64 31.60
CA LYS A 964 -47.81 -16.43 30.36
C LYS A 964 -47.02 -15.69 29.28
N LEU A 965 -47.36 -14.43 29.01
CA LEU A 965 -46.67 -13.57 28.06
C LEU A 965 -45.19 -13.35 28.43
N LYS A 966 -44.86 -13.18 29.72
CA LYS A 966 -43.45 -13.10 30.15
C LYS A 966 -42.69 -14.42 29.99
N LYS A 967 -43.34 -15.58 30.14
CA LYS A 967 -42.72 -16.87 29.86
C LYS A 967 -42.49 -17.03 28.36
N GLU A 968 -43.50 -16.72 27.55
CA GLU A 968 -43.43 -16.77 26.09
C GLU A 968 -42.32 -15.85 25.56
N LEU A 969 -42.19 -14.63 26.09
CA LEU A 969 -41.07 -13.74 25.76
C LEU A 969 -39.72 -14.38 26.10
N SER A 970 -39.55 -14.90 27.32
CA SER A 970 -38.30 -15.53 27.78
C SER A 970 -37.99 -16.89 27.13
N ASP A 971 -39.00 -17.55 26.56
CA ASP A 971 -38.83 -18.71 25.69
C ASP A 971 -38.34 -18.24 24.30
N THR A 972 -38.93 -17.21 23.69
CA THR A 972 -38.47 -16.66 22.40
C THR A 972 -37.09 -15.98 22.47
N GLU A 973 -36.75 -15.31 23.58
CA GLU A 973 -35.40 -14.76 23.82
C GLU A 973 -34.36 -15.89 23.82
N ARG A 974 -34.70 -17.05 24.37
CA ARG A 974 -33.83 -18.24 24.41
C ARG A 974 -33.69 -18.89 23.05
N GLU A 975 -34.77 -19.00 22.27
CA GLU A 975 -34.72 -19.48 20.88
C GLU A 975 -33.87 -18.55 19.99
N LEU A 976 -33.91 -17.23 20.23
CA LEU A 976 -33.03 -16.27 19.56
C LEU A 976 -31.56 -16.42 19.98
N ASP A 977 -31.29 -16.63 21.27
CA ASP A 977 -29.94 -16.91 21.80
C ASP A 977 -29.36 -18.23 21.23
N GLU A 978 -30.18 -19.28 21.18
CA GLU A 978 -29.81 -20.60 20.66
C GLU A 978 -29.61 -20.57 19.14
N THR A 979 -30.46 -19.88 18.38
CA THR A 979 -30.26 -19.69 16.94
C THR A 979 -29.07 -18.77 16.61
N HIS A 980 -28.76 -17.78 17.45
CA HIS A 980 -27.54 -17.00 17.33
C HIS A 980 -26.29 -17.85 17.56
N ARG A 981 -26.26 -18.68 18.61
CA ARG A 981 -25.16 -19.63 18.87
C ARG A 981 -25.03 -20.67 17.77
N ALA A 982 -26.14 -21.18 17.23
CA ALA A 982 -26.13 -22.13 16.11
C ALA A 982 -25.53 -21.51 14.84
N ARG A 983 -25.88 -20.25 14.52
CA ARG A 983 -25.23 -19.51 13.41
C ARG A 983 -23.75 -19.29 13.66
N GLN A 984 -23.37 -18.91 14.88
CA GLN A 984 -21.99 -18.63 15.25
C GLN A 984 -21.10 -19.89 15.15
N LEU A 985 -21.58 -21.03 15.66
CA LEU A 985 -20.96 -22.34 15.48
C LEU A 985 -20.89 -22.75 14.00
N GLY A 986 -21.93 -22.43 13.21
CA GLY A 986 -21.92 -22.64 11.75
C GLY A 986 -20.83 -21.84 11.03
N SER A 987 -20.65 -20.56 11.37
CA SER A 987 -19.55 -19.76 10.84
C SER A 987 -18.18 -20.24 11.32
N ASP A 988 -18.03 -20.64 12.58
CA ASP A 988 -16.77 -21.17 13.11
C ASP A 988 -16.38 -22.49 12.41
N LEU A 989 -17.37 -23.35 12.10
CA LEU A 989 -17.18 -24.57 11.32
C LEU A 989 -16.83 -24.29 9.86
N LEU A 990 -17.44 -23.29 9.21
CA LEU A 990 -17.03 -22.87 7.85
C LEU A 990 -15.59 -22.35 7.83
N ILE A 991 -15.24 -21.46 8.77
CA ILE A 991 -13.88 -20.90 8.90
C ILE A 991 -12.85 -22.01 9.19
N HIS A 992 -13.22 -23.07 9.90
CA HIS A 992 -12.37 -24.23 10.11
C HIS A 992 -12.27 -25.14 8.86
N ALA A 993 -13.34 -25.24 8.06
CA ALA A 993 -13.34 -25.95 6.79
C ALA A 993 -12.42 -25.27 5.76
N ASP A 994 -12.53 -23.95 5.58
CA ASP A 994 -11.66 -23.17 4.67
C ASP A 994 -10.17 -23.23 5.07
N ARG A 995 -9.88 -23.47 6.36
CA ARG A 995 -8.52 -23.68 6.88
C ARG A 995 -8.02 -25.13 6.77
N CYS A 996 -8.86 -26.09 6.36
CA CYS A 996 -8.49 -27.48 6.13
C CYS A 996 -8.51 -27.79 4.63
N GLY A 997 -7.33 -28.02 4.04
CA GLY A 997 -7.22 -28.40 2.62
C GLY A 997 -8.05 -29.65 2.28
N PRO A 998 -8.41 -29.84 0.99
CA PRO A 998 -9.50 -30.72 0.52
C PRO A 998 -9.23 -32.26 0.60
N SER A 999 -8.54 -32.70 1.65
CA SER A 999 -8.26 -34.11 1.97
C SER A 999 -8.39 -34.42 3.48
N CYS A 1000 -8.85 -33.48 4.31
CA CYS A 1000 -8.88 -33.61 5.77
C CYS A 1000 -10.11 -34.35 6.33
N SER A 1001 -10.30 -35.64 6.01
CA SER A 1001 -11.40 -36.47 6.56
C SER A 1001 -11.16 -37.02 7.98
N GLY A 1002 -10.02 -36.69 8.59
CA GLY A 1002 -9.63 -37.16 9.93
C GLY A 1002 -9.97 -36.23 11.09
N CYS A 1003 -10.34 -34.97 10.82
CA CYS A 1003 -10.58 -33.96 11.86
C CYS A 1003 -11.94 -34.18 12.57
N PRO A 1004 -12.00 -34.10 13.92
CA PRO A 1004 -13.27 -34.17 14.65
C PRO A 1004 -14.31 -33.14 14.18
N ALA A 1005 -13.90 -31.91 13.87
CA ALA A 1005 -14.79 -30.86 13.40
C ALA A 1005 -15.39 -31.16 12.00
N CYS A 1006 -14.63 -31.81 11.12
CA CYS A 1006 -15.10 -32.19 9.78
C CYS A 1006 -16.15 -33.30 9.86
N ARG A 1007 -16.00 -34.28 10.77
CA ARG A 1007 -17.01 -35.32 11.01
C ARG A 1007 -18.32 -34.75 11.59
N SER A 1008 -18.25 -33.71 12.43
CA SER A 1008 -19.44 -33.00 12.90
C SER A 1008 -20.22 -32.34 11.75
N LEU A 1009 -19.53 -31.90 10.69
CA LEU A 1009 -20.11 -31.31 9.49
C LEU A 1009 -20.84 -32.35 8.62
N GLU A 1010 -20.24 -33.55 8.43
CA GLU A 1010 -20.91 -34.68 7.75
C GLU A 1010 -22.17 -35.14 8.49
N ILE A 1011 -22.16 -35.13 9.83
CA ILE A 1011 -23.32 -35.51 10.66
C ILE A 1011 -24.42 -34.42 10.66
N ALA A 1012 -24.08 -33.16 10.39
CA ALA A 1012 -25.02 -32.04 10.36
C ALA A 1012 -25.60 -31.73 8.97
N THR A 1013 -25.21 -32.50 7.94
CA THR A 1013 -25.65 -32.34 6.54
C THR A 1013 -26.41 -33.55 5.98
N ALA A 1014 -26.77 -34.51 6.84
CA ALA A 1014 -27.63 -35.66 6.59
C ALA A 1014 -28.90 -35.62 7.44
#